data_AF-A0AAN8T921-F1
#
_entry.id   AF-A0AAN8T921-F1
#
_cell.length_a   1.000
_cell.length_b   1.000
_cell.length_c   1.000
_cell.angle_alpha   90.00
_cell.angle_beta   90.00
_cell.angle_gamma   90.00
#
_symmetry.space_group_name_H-M   'P 1'
#
loop_
_entity.id
_entity.type
_entity.pdbx_description
1 polymer ?
#
loop_
_entity_poly.entity_id
_entity_poly.type
_entity_poly.pdbx_seq_one_letter_code
_entity_poly.pdbx_strand_id
1 'polypeptide(L)'
;MDQKMTQNCCFFSKSSRSVIEYLGALSSNQLDSLTTLCDTFVPSIHDANSYGHQDQGNIDDNEDSYTKFLQTSASMNGTPQHIAWMINNRLQHPKLNLCKLALWLLSTRIGTFILCGKASLSTQFPYLQTFSNISPKKREESVKSWATSCFKLLRILFFAAKILVLLVFYTQVNDESQNSSWKALGYAGPDPDFKKQKQENMNSNEKDDQPFGPLYEGIISLKNSQKIIFHRLQELGFSVSKPHNFKNARRSTECPAFIIECDAVVVGSGSGGGVIAGILANAGHKVLVLEKGSYLARTNLSLLEGTSMDQMYLGSGLLITQDMDIMLLAGSTVGGGSTVNWSASIQTPQHVLKEWSESYNLELFESELYKEAMKIVCEKMGVQSEIEDEGFQNMILRKGCQELGYPVETIPTNAPSDHYCGWCSMGCKDGKKKGTAETWLVNLVKSGNGAILPECEALEVIHEEKNDNSGKSKAIGVAFAFQNIEGMREICMVKSKVTIVACGALSTPSLLKRSGLKNPNIGRNLHLHPVVIAWGYFPDSPSTSNEIWPKAEKKSYEGGIMTAMSKVVANFEGSGYGALIQTPGLHPGMFSALMPWVSGLDFKMRMSKYSRTAYIFALARDKGSGEALSPYSVSYKLDQIDEENLKAGLEKTLRILAAAGAEEIGTQQEKGRSLKVNEASAKEFERFVKEESSIEIGKHSVPICSAHQMGSCRMGVDPKTSVVNSKGETWEVEGLFLGDSSVCPTAIGVNPMVTIQAISYCTAQSVLQLLKNQKNAPSDHYCGWNAFGCKDGKKKGTADTWLVDLVKSGNGAILPECEALEVIHEEKNDNSGKHKAIGVTFAFQNIEGMREICMVKSKVTIVSCGALSTPSLLKKSGLKNPNIGRNMHFHPVVFAWGYFPDSPSKSNEIWPEAEKRSYEGGIMTAMSKVVATFEGSGYGAIIQTPGFHPGMFSALMPWVSGLDIKMRMSKYSRTAYIFALARDMGSGEALSPYSVSYKLDQTDEENLKAGLEKTLRILAAAGAEELVLNMKRGGV
;
A
#
# COMPACT_ATOMS: atom_id res chain seq x y z
N MET A 1 3.73 -33.08 7.74
CA MET A 1 4.79 -33.98 7.25
C MET A 1 5.87 -33.11 6.61
N ASP A 2 6.92 -32.89 7.40
CA ASP A 2 8.24 -32.36 7.09
C ASP A 2 8.34 -31.22 6.07
N GLN A 3 8.10 -30.01 6.58
CA GLN A 3 8.80 -28.80 6.14
C GLN A 3 10.31 -29.02 6.35
N LYS A 4 10.98 -29.69 5.41
CA LYS A 4 12.43 -29.59 5.28
C LYS A 4 12.73 -28.11 5.07
N MET A 5 13.38 -27.54 6.10
CA MET A 5 14.01 -26.23 6.13
C MET A 5 14.33 -25.72 4.74
N THR A 6 13.65 -24.64 4.35
CA THR A 6 14.03 -23.81 3.22
C THR A 6 15.52 -23.50 3.33
N GLN A 7 16.31 -24.09 2.44
CA GLN A 7 17.66 -23.64 2.09
C GLN A 7 17.54 -22.28 1.39
N ASN A 8 17.22 -21.23 2.14
CA ASN A 8 17.64 -19.88 1.80
C ASN A 8 18.89 -19.64 2.65
N CYS A 9 20.07 -19.69 2.04
CA CYS A 9 21.32 -19.32 2.71
C CYS A 9 21.23 -17.87 3.20
N CYS A 10 20.88 -17.67 4.46
CA CYS A 10 21.07 -16.39 5.13
C CYS A 10 22.58 -16.25 5.40
N PHE A 11 23.26 -15.40 4.64
CA PHE A 11 24.74 -15.36 4.65
C PHE A 11 25.32 -14.69 5.88
N PHE A 12 24.57 -13.83 6.57
CA PHE A 12 24.96 -13.37 7.89
C PHE A 12 24.87 -14.47 8.96
N SER A 13 24.31 -15.66 8.66
CA SER A 13 24.03 -16.71 9.64
C SER A 13 24.86 -17.99 9.51
N LYS A 14 25.95 -18.02 8.73
CA LYS A 14 26.78 -19.24 8.56
C LYS A 14 28.28 -18.93 8.57
N SER A 15 29.04 -19.79 9.23
CA SER A 15 30.50 -19.71 9.32
C SER A 15 31.22 -19.83 7.97
N SER A 16 32.49 -19.41 7.95
CA SER A 16 33.41 -19.32 6.80
C SER A 16 33.49 -20.55 5.90
N ARG A 17 33.09 -21.74 6.35
CA ARG A 17 33.17 -23.00 5.59
C ARG A 17 32.29 -23.03 4.33
N SER A 18 31.08 -22.46 4.33
CA SER A 18 30.23 -22.43 3.13
C SER A 18 30.58 -21.31 2.14
N VAL A 19 31.38 -20.33 2.58
CA VAL A 19 31.80 -19.17 1.77
C VAL A 19 33.02 -19.51 0.92
N ILE A 20 33.86 -20.46 1.36
CA ILE A 20 35.08 -20.88 0.67
C ILE A 20 34.78 -21.54 -0.70
N GLU A 21 33.66 -22.23 -0.85
CA GLU A 21 33.28 -22.90 -2.11
C GLU A 21 32.90 -21.95 -3.27
N TYR A 22 32.76 -20.64 -3.02
CA TYR A 22 32.25 -19.66 -4.00
C TYR A 22 33.20 -18.48 -4.30
N LEU A 23 34.47 -18.53 -3.90
CA LEU A 23 35.45 -17.43 -4.06
C LEU A 23 36.00 -17.25 -5.50
N GLY A 24 35.18 -17.44 -6.54
CA GLY A 24 35.64 -17.54 -7.93
C GLY A 24 36.06 -16.24 -8.65
N ALA A 25 36.10 -15.06 -8.03
CA ALA A 25 36.29 -13.79 -8.76
C ALA A 25 37.30 -12.78 -8.21
N LEU A 26 37.84 -12.95 -6.99
CA LEU A 26 39.00 -12.16 -6.52
C LEU A 26 40.24 -13.05 -6.53
N SER A 27 41.35 -12.55 -7.07
CA SER A 27 42.65 -13.24 -6.96
C SER A 27 43.10 -13.35 -5.49
N SER A 28 43.98 -14.30 -5.19
CA SER A 28 44.57 -14.45 -3.85
C SER A 28 45.18 -13.13 -3.34
N ASN A 29 45.86 -12.37 -4.19
CA ASN A 29 46.47 -11.09 -3.83
C ASN A 29 45.43 -9.99 -3.56
N GLN A 30 44.30 -9.99 -4.27
CA GLN A 30 43.18 -9.08 -3.98
C GLN A 30 42.50 -9.44 -2.66
N LEU A 31 42.35 -10.73 -2.36
CA LEU A 31 41.78 -11.19 -1.10
C LEU A 31 42.70 -10.86 0.08
N ASP A 32 44.03 -10.97 -0.08
CA ASP A 32 45.02 -10.52 0.91
C ASP A 32 44.93 -8.99 1.15
N SER A 33 44.78 -8.21 0.07
CA SER A 33 44.58 -6.76 0.16
C SER A 33 43.27 -6.40 0.88
N LEU A 34 42.19 -7.12 0.57
CA LEU A 34 40.89 -6.93 1.24
C LEU A 34 40.96 -7.31 2.72
N THR A 35 41.60 -8.43 3.04
CA THR A 35 41.81 -8.89 4.42
C THR A 35 42.56 -7.85 5.22
N THR A 36 43.67 -7.36 4.66
CA THR A 36 44.47 -6.29 5.25
C THR A 36 43.67 -5.00 5.45
N LEU A 37 42.84 -4.63 4.47
CA LEU A 37 42.00 -3.43 4.55
C LEU A 37 40.96 -3.56 5.64
N CYS A 38 40.31 -4.73 5.77
CA CYS A 38 39.34 -5.00 6.83
C CYS A 38 40.01 -4.91 8.22
N ASP A 39 41.19 -5.51 8.39
CA ASP A 39 41.96 -5.44 9.63
C ASP A 39 42.53 -4.05 9.91
N THR A 40 42.61 -3.17 8.91
CA THR A 40 42.96 -1.76 9.13
C THR A 40 41.78 -1.00 9.75
N PHE A 41 40.54 -1.26 9.29
CA PHE A 41 39.35 -0.64 9.88
C PHE A 41 39.02 -1.20 11.27
N VAL A 42 39.15 -2.53 11.45
CA VAL A 42 38.89 -3.22 12.72
C VAL A 42 40.09 -4.11 13.08
N PRO A 43 41.15 -3.54 13.69
CA PRO A 43 42.36 -4.27 14.06
C PRO A 43 42.21 -5.07 15.35
N SER A 44 43.13 -6.01 15.58
CA SER A 44 43.38 -6.57 16.92
C SER A 44 44.22 -5.60 17.75
N ILE A 45 43.80 -5.31 18.98
CA ILE A 45 44.52 -4.44 19.92
C ILE A 45 45.14 -5.32 21.01
N HIS A 46 46.47 -5.47 20.99
CA HIS A 46 47.20 -6.37 21.89
C HIS A 46 47.37 -5.82 23.31
N ASP A 47 47.48 -4.51 23.49
CA ASP A 47 47.58 -3.85 24.81
C ASP A 47 46.21 -3.52 25.42
N ALA A 48 45.21 -4.39 25.23
CA ALA A 48 43.82 -4.16 25.66
C ALA A 48 43.70 -3.80 27.15
N ASN A 49 44.52 -4.42 28.02
CA ASN A 49 44.52 -4.19 29.47
C ASN A 49 44.98 -2.77 29.87
N SER A 50 45.67 -2.04 28.98
CA SER A 50 46.10 -0.65 29.22
C SER A 50 44.98 0.37 28.98
N TYR A 51 43.94 -0.04 28.25
CA TYR A 51 42.75 0.76 27.96
C TYR A 51 41.62 0.27 28.86
N GLY A 52 41.79 0.49 30.17
CA GLY A 52 40.86 0.01 31.20
C GLY A 52 39.40 0.33 30.89
N HIS A 53 38.51 -0.56 31.31
CA HIS A 53 37.06 -0.40 31.18
C HIS A 53 36.60 0.73 32.11
N GLN A 54 36.54 1.97 31.62
CA GLN A 54 35.88 3.04 32.34
C GLN A 54 34.36 2.80 32.20
N ASP A 55 33.69 2.56 33.33
CA ASP A 55 32.25 2.37 33.50
C ASP A 55 31.64 1.02 33.11
N GLN A 56 31.49 0.14 34.12
CA GLN A 56 30.21 -0.51 34.49
C GLN A 56 30.42 -1.46 35.69
N GLY A 57 29.57 -1.34 36.72
CA GLY A 57 29.56 -2.24 37.88
C GLY A 57 28.91 -3.59 37.58
N ASN A 58 29.72 -4.59 37.28
CA ASN A 58 29.57 -6.03 37.62
C ASN A 58 30.77 -6.77 37.02
N ILE A 59 31.71 -7.16 37.88
CA ILE A 59 33.14 -7.05 37.58
C ILE A 59 33.77 -8.26 36.88
N ASP A 60 33.21 -9.47 36.92
CA ASP A 60 33.97 -10.65 36.45
C ASP A 60 33.68 -11.09 34.99
N ASP A 61 32.42 -11.03 34.52
CA ASP A 61 32.04 -11.59 33.21
C ASP A 61 32.12 -10.59 32.03
N ASN A 62 32.13 -9.28 32.31
CA ASN A 62 32.12 -8.22 31.28
C ASN A 62 33.52 -7.79 30.86
N GLU A 63 34.49 -7.79 31.78
CA GLU A 63 35.88 -7.38 31.51
C GLU A 63 36.56 -8.31 30.48
N ASP A 64 36.30 -9.62 30.56
CA ASP A 64 36.76 -10.61 29.59
C ASP A 64 36.16 -10.37 28.18
N SER A 65 34.88 -10.01 28.11
CA SER A 65 34.19 -9.78 26.84
C SER A 65 34.66 -8.52 26.12
N TYR A 66 34.95 -7.45 26.86
CA TYR A 66 35.51 -6.21 26.34
C TYR A 66 36.95 -6.41 25.83
N THR A 67 37.79 -7.08 26.63
CA THR A 67 39.15 -7.44 26.24
C THR A 67 39.17 -8.28 24.96
N LYS A 68 38.29 -9.29 24.90
CA LYS A 68 38.09 -10.12 23.70
C LYS A 68 37.66 -9.30 22.49
N PHE A 69 36.73 -8.35 22.65
CA PHE A 69 36.32 -7.44 21.57
C PHE A 69 37.50 -6.60 21.07
N LEU A 70 38.31 -6.02 21.97
CA LEU A 70 39.51 -5.26 21.59
C LEU A 70 40.54 -6.12 20.85
N GLN A 71 40.71 -7.38 21.25
CA GLN A 71 41.64 -8.32 20.61
C GLN A 71 41.12 -8.94 19.31
N THR A 72 39.82 -8.85 19.00
CA THR A 72 39.24 -9.45 17.80
C THR A 72 39.40 -8.54 16.57
N SER A 73 40.06 -9.00 15.50
CA SER A 73 40.11 -8.29 14.22
C SER A 73 38.97 -8.69 13.27
N ALA A 74 38.79 -7.95 12.18
CA ALA A 74 37.82 -8.30 11.14
C ALA A 74 38.09 -9.68 10.51
N SER A 75 39.36 -9.99 10.22
CA SER A 75 39.76 -11.27 9.61
C SER A 75 39.53 -12.47 10.54
N MET A 76 39.70 -12.30 11.86
CA MET A 76 39.41 -13.35 12.85
C MET A 76 37.94 -13.79 12.83
N ASN A 77 37.02 -12.88 12.49
CA ASN A 77 35.59 -13.17 12.37
C ASN A 77 35.15 -13.54 10.93
N GLY A 78 36.06 -13.67 9.96
CA GLY A 78 35.70 -14.03 8.58
C GLY A 78 35.05 -12.91 7.75
N THR A 79 35.11 -11.65 8.22
CA THR A 79 34.54 -10.49 7.51
C THR A 79 35.06 -10.31 6.07
N PRO A 80 36.37 -10.49 5.77
CA PRO A 80 36.89 -10.34 4.42
C PRO A 80 36.25 -11.30 3.41
N GLN A 81 36.01 -12.54 3.81
CA GLN A 81 35.40 -13.56 2.96
C GLN A 81 33.94 -13.21 2.65
N HIS A 82 33.20 -12.70 3.63
CA HIS A 82 31.83 -12.21 3.43
C HIS A 82 31.78 -11.04 2.45
N ILE A 83 32.66 -10.05 2.60
CA ILE A 83 32.70 -8.89 1.71
C ILE A 83 33.10 -9.30 0.29
N ALA A 84 34.09 -10.20 0.14
CA ALA A 84 34.48 -10.74 -1.15
C ALA A 84 33.30 -11.39 -1.87
N TRP A 85 32.50 -12.19 -1.15
CA TRP A 85 31.29 -12.79 -1.71
C TRP A 85 30.25 -11.73 -2.10
N MET A 86 30.01 -10.72 -1.26
CA MET A 86 29.05 -9.64 -1.53
C MET A 86 29.42 -8.83 -2.77
N ILE A 87 30.71 -8.49 -2.95
CA ILE A 87 31.23 -7.78 -4.12
C ILE A 87 30.98 -8.56 -5.43
N ASN A 88 30.93 -9.88 -5.35
CA ASN A 88 30.80 -10.74 -6.54
C ASN A 88 29.35 -11.09 -6.88
N ASN A 89 28.52 -11.33 -5.86
CA ASN A 89 27.22 -11.95 -6.05
C ASN A 89 26.03 -11.05 -5.74
N ARG A 90 26.22 -9.97 -4.99
CA ARG A 90 25.10 -9.26 -4.34
C ARG A 90 25.07 -7.76 -4.61
N LEU A 91 26.22 -7.09 -4.50
CA LEU A 91 26.26 -5.64 -4.66
C LEU A 91 25.91 -5.25 -6.10
N GLN A 92 24.91 -4.39 -6.25
CA GLN A 92 24.52 -3.80 -7.52
C GLN A 92 24.71 -2.30 -7.43
N HIS A 93 25.72 -1.77 -8.11
CA HIS A 93 25.98 -0.34 -8.16
C HIS A 93 26.83 0.01 -9.39
N PRO A 94 26.58 1.14 -10.09
CA PRO A 94 27.36 1.54 -11.27
C PRO A 94 28.88 1.64 -11.05
N LYS A 95 29.31 1.93 -9.82
CA LYS A 95 30.73 2.04 -9.43
C LYS A 95 31.36 0.77 -8.86
N LEU A 96 30.69 -0.39 -8.89
CA LEU A 96 31.25 -1.62 -8.30
C LEU A 96 32.62 -2.00 -8.89
N ASN A 97 32.82 -1.78 -10.19
CA ASN A 97 34.10 -2.04 -10.85
C ASN A 97 35.24 -1.14 -10.34
N LEU A 98 34.93 0.06 -9.83
CA LEU A 98 35.92 0.92 -9.19
C LEU A 98 36.45 0.30 -7.90
N CYS A 99 35.60 -0.35 -7.11
CA CYS A 99 36.02 -1.07 -5.91
C CYS A 99 36.93 -2.26 -6.27
N LYS A 100 36.57 -3.03 -7.31
CA LYS A 100 37.40 -4.14 -7.81
C LYS A 100 38.77 -3.65 -8.32
N LEU A 101 38.80 -2.52 -9.03
CA LEU A 101 40.03 -1.87 -9.48
C LEU A 101 40.88 -1.39 -8.30
N ALA A 102 40.28 -0.78 -7.27
CA ALA A 102 41.01 -0.35 -6.07
C ALA A 102 41.66 -1.54 -5.35
N LEU A 103 40.94 -2.65 -5.17
CA LEU A 103 41.49 -3.88 -4.60
C LEU A 103 42.63 -4.45 -5.46
N TRP A 104 42.49 -4.40 -6.78
CA TRP A 104 43.58 -4.80 -7.69
C TRP A 104 44.80 -3.88 -7.55
N LEU A 105 44.62 -2.56 -7.50
CA LEU A 105 45.72 -1.62 -7.31
C LEU A 105 46.47 -1.87 -5.99
N LEU A 106 45.74 -2.04 -4.87
CA LEU A 106 46.32 -2.35 -3.55
C LEU A 106 47.10 -3.67 -3.53
N SER A 107 46.76 -4.60 -4.43
CA SER A 107 47.47 -5.87 -4.58
C SER A 107 48.80 -5.77 -5.34
N THR A 108 49.08 -4.62 -5.97
CA THR A 108 50.32 -4.36 -6.71
C THR A 108 51.19 -3.31 -6.00
N ARG A 109 52.51 -3.39 -6.14
CA ARG A 109 53.45 -2.42 -5.53
C ARG A 109 53.24 -1.00 -6.06
N ILE A 110 53.07 -0.86 -7.38
CA ILE A 110 52.84 0.44 -8.04
C ILE A 110 51.47 0.99 -7.68
N GLY A 111 50.42 0.18 -7.73
CA GLY A 111 49.07 0.62 -7.36
C GLY A 111 48.97 1.00 -5.89
N THR A 112 49.66 0.29 -5.00
CA THR A 112 49.77 0.66 -3.59
C THR A 112 50.44 2.03 -3.43
N PHE A 113 51.51 2.31 -4.16
CA PHE A 113 52.13 3.64 -4.16
C PHE A 113 51.19 4.73 -4.68
N ILE A 114 50.38 4.44 -5.71
CA ILE A 114 49.38 5.38 -6.22
C ILE A 114 48.33 5.71 -5.14
N LEU A 115 47.86 4.71 -4.39
CA LEU A 115 46.78 4.89 -3.41
C LEU A 115 47.28 5.34 -2.03
N CYS A 116 48.47 4.91 -1.61
CA CYS A 116 49.01 5.13 -0.25
C CYS A 116 50.22 6.09 -0.24
N GLY A 117 50.73 6.49 -1.40
CA GLY A 117 51.86 7.40 -1.52
C GLY A 117 53.12 6.91 -0.80
N LYS A 118 53.78 7.82 -0.09
CA LYS A 118 55.06 7.54 0.60
C LYS A 118 54.94 6.46 1.70
N ALA A 119 53.73 6.16 2.18
CA ALA A 119 53.52 5.11 3.16
C ALA A 119 53.93 3.72 2.66
N SER A 120 53.90 3.50 1.33
CA SER A 120 54.33 2.25 0.71
C SER A 120 55.83 2.15 0.46
N LEU A 121 56.62 3.18 0.81
CA LEU A 121 58.08 3.17 0.66
C LEU A 121 58.74 2.43 1.84
N SER A 122 59.70 1.58 1.48
CA SER A 122 60.55 0.82 2.38
C SER A 122 62.02 1.18 2.12
N THR A 123 62.84 1.14 3.17
CA THR A 123 64.30 1.25 3.07
C THR A 123 64.94 -0.08 2.64
N GLN A 124 64.19 -1.18 2.65
CA GLN A 124 64.64 -2.51 2.26
C GLN A 124 64.00 -2.92 0.93
N PHE A 125 64.77 -3.59 0.06
CA PHE A 125 64.24 -4.11 -1.20
C PHE A 125 63.20 -5.23 -0.94
N PRO A 126 62.02 -5.21 -1.59
CA PRO A 126 61.57 -4.23 -2.57
C PRO A 126 61.20 -2.88 -1.94
N TYR A 127 61.74 -1.79 -2.49
CA TYR A 127 61.54 -0.42 -1.96
C TYR A 127 60.08 0.04 -2.04
N LEU A 128 59.27 -0.57 -2.90
CA LEU A 128 57.82 -0.40 -2.94
C LEU A 128 57.15 -1.65 -2.38
N GLN A 129 56.37 -1.47 -1.33
CA GLN A 129 55.60 -2.53 -0.69
C GLN A 129 54.18 -2.60 -1.28
N THR A 130 53.60 -3.80 -1.31
CA THR A 130 52.15 -3.99 -1.49
C THR A 130 51.42 -3.59 -0.21
N PHE A 131 50.12 -3.32 -0.29
CA PHE A 131 49.35 -2.84 0.86
C PHE A 131 49.42 -3.78 2.08
N SER A 132 49.41 -5.11 1.87
CA SER A 132 49.56 -6.12 2.92
C SER A 132 50.91 -6.08 3.65
N ASN A 133 51.97 -5.64 2.97
CA ASN A 133 53.32 -5.55 3.52
C ASN A 133 53.62 -4.19 4.19
N ILE A 134 52.70 -3.23 4.14
CA ILE A 134 52.82 -1.95 4.85
C ILE A 134 52.54 -2.18 6.34
N SER A 135 53.33 -1.57 7.23
CA SER A 135 53.12 -1.61 8.68
C SER A 135 51.72 -1.10 9.07
N PRO A 136 51.03 -1.67 10.07
CA PRO A 136 49.67 -1.29 10.46
C PRO A 136 49.45 0.22 10.64
N LYS A 137 50.36 0.91 11.33
CA LYS A 137 50.29 2.37 11.55
C LYS A 137 50.26 3.16 10.24
N LYS A 138 51.17 2.85 9.30
CA LYS A 138 51.21 3.49 7.99
C LYS A 138 49.97 3.19 7.14
N ARG A 139 49.36 1.99 7.28
CA ARG A 139 48.10 1.65 6.62
C ARG A 139 46.94 2.49 7.15
N GLU A 140 46.86 2.64 8.48
CA GLU A 140 45.86 3.48 9.13
C GLU A 140 45.98 4.95 8.67
N GLU A 141 47.20 5.51 8.68
CA GLU A 141 47.47 6.87 8.17
C GLU A 141 47.07 7.01 6.69
N SER A 142 47.33 6.00 5.87
CA SER A 142 46.95 5.99 4.44
C SER A 142 45.43 5.99 4.26
N VAL A 143 44.72 5.08 4.91
CA VAL A 143 43.25 4.97 4.84
C VAL A 143 42.59 6.23 5.40
N LYS A 144 43.09 6.79 6.51
CA LYS A 144 42.64 8.06 7.06
C LYS A 144 42.82 9.22 6.07
N SER A 145 43.96 9.25 5.36
CA SER A 145 44.21 10.29 4.35
C SER A 145 43.23 10.26 3.17
N TRP A 146 42.63 9.11 2.89
CA TRP A 146 41.62 8.97 1.83
C TRP A 146 40.34 9.74 2.17
N ALA A 147 39.93 9.77 3.44
CA ALA A 147 38.72 10.43 3.90
C ALA A 147 38.72 11.95 3.61
N THR A 148 39.87 12.60 3.78
CA THR A 148 40.05 14.05 3.57
C THR A 148 40.78 14.39 2.27
N SER A 149 40.94 13.41 1.36
CA SER A 149 41.73 13.60 0.14
C SER A 149 41.09 14.65 -0.79
N CYS A 150 41.91 15.42 -1.50
CA CYS A 150 41.44 16.28 -2.59
C CYS A 150 40.92 15.46 -3.79
N PHE A 151 41.30 14.19 -3.91
CA PHE A 151 40.81 13.29 -4.95
C PHE A 151 39.48 12.64 -4.54
N LYS A 152 38.39 13.01 -5.22
CA LYS A 152 37.04 12.48 -4.96
C LYS A 152 36.97 10.95 -4.95
N LEU A 153 37.74 10.27 -5.82
CA LEU A 153 37.75 8.81 -5.90
C LEU A 153 38.31 8.14 -4.64
N LEU A 154 39.26 8.77 -3.96
CA LEU A 154 39.79 8.25 -2.68
C LEU A 154 38.76 8.41 -1.56
N ARG A 155 38.03 9.54 -1.51
CA ARG A 155 36.93 9.72 -0.55
C ARG A 155 35.82 8.69 -0.75
N ILE A 156 35.44 8.44 -2.01
CA ILE A 156 34.49 7.39 -2.37
C ILE A 156 34.99 6.01 -1.90
N LEU A 157 36.26 5.68 -2.16
CA LEU A 157 36.85 4.40 -1.76
C LEU A 157 36.83 4.22 -0.25
N PHE A 158 37.22 5.26 0.51
CA PHE A 158 37.16 5.26 1.97
C PHE A 158 35.74 5.01 2.47
N PHE A 159 34.77 5.78 1.97
CA PHE A 159 33.39 5.69 2.42
C PHE A 159 32.77 4.32 2.15
N ALA A 160 32.96 3.79 0.93
CA ALA A 160 32.47 2.47 0.54
C ALA A 160 33.11 1.35 1.37
N ALA A 161 34.43 1.40 1.58
CA ALA A 161 35.14 0.40 2.40
C ALA A 161 34.71 0.48 3.87
N LYS A 162 34.61 1.69 4.44
CA LYS A 162 34.15 1.93 5.81
C LYS A 162 32.78 1.31 6.04
N ILE A 163 31.79 1.64 5.21
CA ILE A 163 30.42 1.12 5.36
C ILE A 163 30.40 -0.40 5.27
N LEU A 164 31.01 -0.97 4.22
CA LEU A 164 30.97 -2.42 4.00
C LEU A 164 31.66 -3.19 5.13
N VAL A 165 32.85 -2.76 5.56
CA VAL A 165 33.60 -3.46 6.60
C VAL A 165 32.89 -3.40 7.93
N LEU A 166 32.47 -2.20 8.35
CA LEU A 166 31.88 -2.00 9.66
C LEU A 166 30.49 -2.64 9.74
N LEU A 167 29.62 -2.40 8.76
CA LEU A 167 28.30 -3.03 8.74
C LEU A 167 28.41 -4.55 8.84
N VAL A 168 29.23 -5.18 7.98
CA VAL A 168 29.34 -6.64 7.97
C VAL A 168 29.93 -7.17 9.27
N PHE A 169 30.96 -6.53 9.82
CA PHE A 169 31.57 -6.97 11.08
C PHE A 169 30.58 -6.97 12.25
N TYR A 170 29.74 -5.94 12.37
CA TYR A 170 28.80 -5.79 13.50
C TYR A 170 27.45 -6.50 13.28
N THR A 171 27.12 -6.92 12.05
CA THR A 171 25.86 -7.64 11.76
C THR A 171 26.01 -9.14 11.52
N GLN A 172 27.20 -9.61 11.13
CA GLN A 172 27.42 -11.04 10.89
C GLN A 172 27.33 -11.83 12.19
N VAL A 173 26.84 -13.06 12.12
CA VAL A 173 26.75 -13.96 13.26
C VAL A 173 27.36 -15.32 12.94
N ASN A 174 27.80 -16.02 13.98
CA ASN A 174 28.23 -17.40 13.90
C ASN A 174 27.04 -18.36 13.80
N ASP A 175 27.31 -19.66 13.78
CA ASP A 175 26.28 -20.70 13.67
C ASP A 175 25.31 -20.73 14.87
N GLU A 176 25.68 -20.11 16.00
CA GLU A 176 24.83 -19.93 17.19
C GLU A 176 24.01 -18.63 17.17
N SER A 177 24.04 -17.89 16.04
CA SER A 177 23.40 -16.57 15.90
C SER A 177 23.93 -15.51 16.89
N GLN A 178 25.22 -15.57 17.21
CA GLN A 178 25.92 -14.61 18.06
C GLN A 178 27.01 -13.87 17.28
N ASN A 179 27.30 -12.63 17.71
CA ASN A 179 28.45 -11.85 17.23
C ASN A 179 29.41 -11.62 18.41
N SER A 180 30.72 -11.70 18.15
CA SER A 180 31.75 -11.59 19.19
C SER A 180 31.87 -10.20 19.83
N SER A 181 31.30 -9.15 19.21
CA SER A 181 31.33 -7.78 19.73
C SER A 181 30.12 -7.43 20.62
N TRP A 182 28.96 -8.06 20.41
CA TRP A 182 27.69 -7.57 20.97
C TRP A 182 27.66 -7.45 22.49
N LYS A 183 28.27 -8.40 23.21
CA LYS A 183 28.36 -8.35 24.67
C LYS A 183 29.12 -7.10 25.15
N ALA A 184 30.26 -6.80 24.53
CA ALA A 184 31.07 -5.61 24.84
C ALA A 184 30.40 -4.29 24.46
N LEU A 185 29.45 -4.32 23.52
CA LEU A 185 28.65 -3.16 23.11
C LEU A 185 27.44 -2.93 24.04
N GLY A 186 27.15 -3.87 24.95
CA GLY A 186 25.91 -3.90 25.72
C GLY A 186 24.67 -4.15 24.86
N TYR A 187 24.80 -4.96 23.80
CA TYR A 187 23.71 -5.33 22.90
C TYR A 187 23.32 -6.79 23.08
N ALA A 188 22.02 -7.05 23.28
CA ALA A 188 21.51 -8.39 23.57
C ALA A 188 21.40 -9.32 22.35
N GLY A 189 21.60 -8.79 21.13
CA GLY A 189 21.32 -9.53 19.90
C GLY A 189 19.83 -9.47 19.54
N PRO A 190 19.24 -10.54 18.96
CA PRO A 190 17.80 -10.57 18.74
C PRO A 190 17.07 -10.56 20.09
N ASP A 191 15.89 -9.97 20.11
CA ASP A 191 15.06 -9.76 21.29
C ASP A 191 15.03 -11.01 22.22
N PRO A 192 15.50 -10.90 23.49
CA PRO A 192 15.60 -12.02 24.42
C PRO A 192 14.26 -12.68 24.77
N ASP A 193 13.18 -11.91 24.85
CA ASP A 193 11.86 -12.43 25.19
C ASP A 193 11.25 -13.18 24.01
N PHE A 194 11.53 -12.73 22.79
CA PHE A 194 11.16 -13.45 21.58
C PHE A 194 11.82 -14.82 21.47
N LYS A 195 13.10 -14.94 21.89
CA LYS A 195 13.81 -16.23 21.93
C LYS A 195 13.12 -17.23 22.88
N LYS A 196 12.72 -16.79 24.07
CA LYS A 196 12.01 -17.62 25.06
C LYS A 196 10.64 -18.07 24.54
N GLN A 197 9.83 -17.12 24.05
CA GLN A 197 8.51 -17.41 23.49
C GLN A 197 8.58 -18.39 22.31
N LYS A 198 9.58 -18.26 21.44
CA LYS A 198 9.76 -19.17 20.30
C LYS A 198 10.13 -20.60 20.74
N GLN A 199 10.93 -20.75 21.80
CA GLN A 199 11.26 -22.06 22.38
C GLN A 199 10.06 -22.70 23.08
N GLU A 200 9.27 -21.92 23.81
CA GLU A 200 8.04 -22.39 24.48
C GLU A 200 6.97 -22.82 23.46
N ASN A 201 6.74 -22.02 22.41
CA ASN A 201 5.76 -22.33 21.36
C ASN A 201 6.14 -23.56 20.50
N MET A 202 7.43 -23.89 20.36
CA MET A 202 7.83 -25.14 19.70
C MET A 202 7.51 -26.39 20.56
N ASN A 203 7.38 -26.22 21.87
CA ASN A 203 7.13 -27.32 22.81
C ASN A 203 5.64 -27.55 23.08
N SER A 204 4.76 -26.58 22.77
CA SER A 204 3.31 -26.69 22.90
C SER A 204 2.67 -27.27 21.63
N ASN A 205 1.93 -28.38 21.75
CA ASN A 205 1.18 -29.02 20.64
C ASN A 205 -0.15 -28.30 20.27
N GLU A 206 -0.34 -27.05 20.69
CA GLU A 206 -1.59 -26.31 20.43
C GLU A 206 -1.59 -25.73 19.00
N LYS A 207 -2.57 -26.18 18.21
CA LYS A 207 -2.86 -25.70 16.85
C LYS A 207 -3.68 -24.40 16.90
N ASP A 208 -3.11 -23.33 17.43
CA ASP A 208 -3.67 -22.01 17.18
C ASP A 208 -3.29 -21.55 15.77
N ASP A 209 -4.20 -20.88 15.04
CA ASP A 209 -3.95 -20.29 13.72
C ASP A 209 -2.95 -19.10 13.75
N GLN A 210 -2.40 -18.77 14.93
CA GLN A 210 -1.48 -17.65 15.16
C GLN A 210 -0.05 -17.75 14.58
N PRO A 211 0.60 -18.92 14.34
CA PRO A 211 2.04 -18.96 14.08
C PRO A 211 2.44 -18.37 12.72
N PHE A 212 1.52 -18.28 11.75
CA PHE A 212 1.85 -17.86 10.38
C PHE A 212 1.42 -16.42 10.04
N GLY A 213 0.80 -15.70 10.99
CA GLY A 213 0.31 -14.33 10.80
C GLY A 213 -0.97 -14.23 9.97
N PRO A 214 -1.62 -13.05 9.95
CA PRO A 214 -3.00 -12.90 9.45
C PRO A 214 -3.15 -13.00 7.93
N LEU A 215 -2.05 -13.06 7.18
CA LEU A 215 -2.07 -13.14 5.72
C LEU A 215 -1.95 -14.58 5.19
N TYR A 216 -1.67 -15.55 6.06
CA TYR A 216 -1.29 -16.92 5.67
C TYR A 216 -2.24 -17.54 4.64
N GLU A 217 -3.55 -17.43 4.84
CA GLU A 217 -4.55 -18.03 3.96
C GLU A 217 -4.54 -17.47 2.52
N GLY A 218 -4.14 -16.20 2.36
CA GLY A 218 -4.09 -15.53 1.06
C GLY A 218 -2.70 -15.54 0.41
N ILE A 219 -1.67 -16.06 1.09
CA ILE A 219 -0.33 -16.19 0.53
C ILE A 219 -0.27 -17.47 -0.31
N ILE A 220 0.20 -17.33 -1.56
CA ILE A 220 0.44 -18.46 -2.45
C ILE A 220 1.94 -18.56 -2.70
N SER A 221 2.57 -19.58 -2.11
CA SER A 221 4.00 -19.83 -2.33
C SER A 221 4.26 -20.36 -3.74
N LEU A 222 5.05 -19.61 -4.50
CA LEU A 222 5.50 -19.97 -5.85
C LEU A 222 6.62 -21.03 -5.87
N LYS A 223 7.14 -21.41 -4.70
CA LYS A 223 8.08 -22.53 -4.53
C LYS A 223 7.39 -23.91 -4.53
N ASN A 224 6.07 -23.95 -4.70
CA ASN A 224 5.32 -25.19 -4.87
C ASN A 224 5.29 -25.63 -6.35
N SER A 225 4.87 -26.88 -6.60
CA SER A 225 4.64 -27.32 -7.98
C SER A 225 3.50 -26.54 -8.64
N GLN A 226 3.57 -26.35 -9.96
CA GLN A 226 2.55 -25.63 -10.73
C GLN A 226 1.12 -26.15 -10.47
N LYS A 227 0.95 -27.47 -10.28
CA LYS A 227 -0.35 -28.08 -9.97
C LYS A 227 -0.94 -27.57 -8.66
N ILE A 228 -0.11 -27.40 -7.62
CA ILE A 228 -0.53 -26.88 -6.31
C ILE A 228 -0.90 -25.39 -6.42
N ILE A 229 -0.08 -24.62 -7.14
CA ILE A 229 -0.33 -23.18 -7.39
C ILE A 229 -1.68 -23.00 -8.10
N PHE A 230 -1.94 -23.78 -9.14
CA PHE A 230 -3.19 -23.74 -9.90
C PHE A 230 -4.39 -24.07 -9.03
N HIS A 231 -4.30 -25.18 -8.29
CA HIS A 231 -5.38 -25.60 -7.39
C HIS A 231 -5.71 -24.51 -6.39
N ARG A 232 -4.68 -23.91 -5.76
CA ARG A 232 -4.88 -22.86 -4.77
C ARG A 232 -5.48 -21.59 -5.35
N LEU A 233 -5.05 -21.17 -6.54
CA LEU A 233 -5.66 -20.05 -7.25
C LEU A 233 -7.13 -20.32 -7.59
N GLN A 234 -7.46 -21.52 -8.05
CA GLN A 234 -8.83 -21.92 -8.38
C GLN A 234 -9.72 -22.00 -7.13
N GLU A 235 -9.23 -22.52 -6.01
CA GLU A 235 -9.92 -22.50 -4.71
C GLU A 235 -10.30 -21.09 -4.27
N LEU A 236 -9.42 -20.11 -4.53
CA LEU A 236 -9.64 -18.70 -4.24
C LEU A 236 -10.48 -17.98 -5.33
N GLY A 237 -10.94 -18.72 -6.34
CA GLY A 237 -11.83 -18.24 -7.40
C GLY A 237 -11.13 -17.45 -8.51
N PHE A 238 -9.83 -17.67 -8.73
CA PHE A 238 -9.11 -17.14 -9.90
C PHE A 238 -9.16 -18.13 -11.06
N SER A 239 -9.40 -17.63 -12.27
CA SER A 239 -9.32 -18.43 -13.49
C SER A 239 -7.86 -18.57 -13.91
N VAL A 240 -7.41 -19.81 -14.14
CA VAL A 240 -6.04 -20.12 -14.58
C VAL A 240 -6.09 -20.96 -15.84
N SER A 241 -5.28 -20.61 -16.84
CA SER A 241 -5.21 -21.32 -18.12
C SER A 241 -3.76 -21.50 -18.58
N LYS A 242 -3.52 -22.53 -19.41
CA LYS A 242 -2.26 -22.66 -20.16
C LYS A 242 -2.36 -21.86 -21.46
N PRO A 243 -1.26 -21.28 -21.96
CA PRO A 243 -1.29 -20.58 -23.23
C PRO A 243 -1.58 -21.56 -24.37
N HIS A 244 -2.51 -21.22 -25.25
CA HIS A 244 -2.67 -21.86 -26.56
C HIS A 244 -2.37 -20.81 -27.62
N ASN A 245 -1.32 -21.03 -28.44
CA ASN A 245 -0.91 -20.17 -29.55
C ASN A 245 -0.72 -18.67 -29.22
N PHE A 246 0.31 -18.33 -28.45
CA PHE A 246 0.72 -16.93 -28.22
C PHE A 246 1.47 -16.39 -29.46
N LYS A 247 0.77 -15.71 -30.39
CA LYS A 247 1.37 -15.17 -31.64
C LYS A 247 1.74 -13.67 -31.61
N ASN A 248 1.42 -12.93 -30.54
CA ASN A 248 1.52 -11.45 -30.54
C ASN A 248 2.51 -10.84 -29.52
N ALA A 249 3.48 -11.57 -28.99
CA ALA A 249 4.53 -10.98 -28.15
C ALA A 249 5.59 -10.28 -29.03
N ARG A 250 5.38 -9.00 -29.38
CA ARG A 250 6.41 -8.14 -29.96
C ARG A 250 7.45 -7.77 -28.88
N ARG A 251 8.34 -8.72 -28.54
CA ARG A 251 9.69 -8.58 -27.91
C ARG A 251 9.93 -9.65 -26.83
N SER A 252 10.83 -10.59 -27.14
CA SER A 252 11.67 -11.42 -26.24
C SER A 252 11.12 -12.14 -25.00
N THR A 253 9.81 -12.33 -24.81
CA THR A 253 9.33 -13.19 -23.70
C THR A 253 9.10 -14.63 -24.17
N GLU A 254 9.78 -15.57 -23.51
CA GLU A 254 9.47 -17.00 -23.54
C GLU A 254 7.96 -17.22 -23.35
N CYS A 255 7.39 -18.28 -23.95
CA CYS A 255 5.97 -18.60 -23.77
C CYS A 255 5.65 -18.68 -22.26
N PRO A 256 4.62 -17.96 -21.76
CA PRO A 256 4.31 -17.96 -20.34
C PRO A 256 3.96 -19.39 -19.90
N ALA A 257 4.37 -19.79 -18.70
CA ALA A 257 4.02 -21.10 -18.15
C ALA A 257 2.50 -21.21 -17.95
N PHE A 258 1.86 -20.13 -17.50
CA PHE A 258 0.41 -20.01 -17.35
C PHE A 258 -0.09 -18.57 -17.28
N ILE A 259 -1.40 -18.42 -17.44
CA ILE A 259 -2.13 -17.15 -17.44
C ILE A 259 -3.17 -17.18 -16.32
N ILE A 260 -3.15 -16.16 -15.45
CA ILE A 260 -4.14 -15.92 -14.39
C ILE A 260 -5.06 -14.78 -14.82
N GLU A 261 -6.37 -14.89 -14.63
CA GLU A 261 -7.31 -13.80 -14.88
C GLU A 261 -7.92 -13.26 -13.58
N CYS A 262 -8.01 -11.93 -13.47
CA CYS A 262 -8.58 -11.24 -12.32
C CYS A 262 -9.25 -9.92 -12.73
N ASP A 263 -9.95 -9.26 -11.81
CA ASP A 263 -10.48 -7.92 -12.07
C ASP A 263 -9.36 -6.87 -12.02
N ALA A 264 -8.50 -6.96 -11.00
CA ALA A 264 -7.40 -6.04 -10.80
C ALA A 264 -6.11 -6.77 -10.37
N VAL A 265 -4.99 -6.36 -10.97
CA VAL A 265 -3.65 -6.78 -10.50
C VAL A 265 -2.95 -5.59 -9.86
N VAL A 266 -2.36 -5.81 -8.69
CA VAL A 266 -1.58 -4.80 -7.95
C VAL A 266 -0.13 -5.27 -7.89
N VAL A 267 0.78 -4.49 -8.45
CA VAL A 267 2.21 -4.77 -8.45
C VAL A 267 2.88 -4.00 -7.31
N GLY A 268 3.29 -4.72 -6.27
CA GLY A 268 3.84 -4.19 -5.02
C GLY A 268 2.80 -4.14 -3.89
N SER A 269 3.14 -4.73 -2.75
CA SER A 269 2.24 -4.86 -1.59
C SER A 269 2.44 -3.78 -0.51
N GLY A 270 3.27 -2.77 -0.82
CA GLY A 270 3.71 -1.72 0.11
C GLY A 270 2.61 -0.81 0.63
N SER A 271 3.01 0.33 1.22
CA SER A 271 2.08 1.31 1.83
C SER A 271 0.91 1.66 0.92
N GLY A 272 1.15 1.90 -0.37
CA GLY A 272 0.07 2.26 -1.29
C GLY A 272 -0.67 1.07 -1.90
N GLY A 273 0.08 0.05 -2.38
CA GLY A 273 -0.51 -1.12 -3.05
C GLY A 273 -1.40 -1.95 -2.13
N GLY A 274 -1.01 -2.11 -0.86
CA GLY A 274 -1.84 -2.82 0.13
C GLY A 274 -3.21 -2.16 0.35
N VAL A 275 -3.26 -0.82 0.40
CA VAL A 275 -4.50 -0.04 0.55
C VAL A 275 -5.44 -0.30 -0.63
N ILE A 276 -4.93 -0.13 -1.86
CA ILE A 276 -5.73 -0.32 -3.08
C ILE A 276 -6.24 -1.75 -3.15
N ALA A 277 -5.37 -2.74 -2.92
CA ALA A 277 -5.75 -4.15 -2.96
C ALA A 277 -6.86 -4.47 -1.95
N GLY A 278 -6.71 -4.03 -0.70
CA GLY A 278 -7.69 -4.25 0.36
C GLY A 278 -9.04 -3.61 0.07
N ILE A 279 -9.07 -2.39 -0.47
CA ILE A 279 -10.30 -1.68 -0.83
C ILE A 279 -11.03 -2.37 -1.99
N LEU A 280 -10.31 -2.70 -3.06
CA LEU A 280 -10.89 -3.34 -4.24
C LEU A 280 -11.48 -4.72 -3.91
N ALA A 281 -10.77 -5.52 -3.11
CA ALA A 281 -11.21 -6.85 -2.73
C ALA A 281 -12.42 -6.83 -1.77
N ASN A 282 -12.44 -5.90 -0.81
CA ASN A 282 -13.62 -5.67 0.04
C ASN A 282 -14.85 -5.20 -0.76
N ALA A 283 -14.65 -4.54 -1.90
CA ALA A 283 -15.73 -4.18 -2.82
C ALA A 283 -16.20 -5.35 -3.71
N GLY A 284 -15.65 -6.55 -3.52
CA GLY A 284 -16.06 -7.78 -4.21
C GLY A 284 -15.34 -8.04 -5.54
N HIS A 285 -14.22 -7.37 -5.81
CA HIS A 285 -13.41 -7.60 -7.01
C HIS A 285 -12.34 -8.67 -6.77
N LYS A 286 -12.06 -9.50 -7.77
CA LYS A 286 -10.93 -10.46 -7.71
C LYS A 286 -9.61 -9.72 -7.88
N VAL A 287 -8.78 -9.70 -6.84
CA VAL A 287 -7.55 -8.92 -6.78
C VAL A 287 -6.33 -9.82 -6.55
N LEU A 288 -5.35 -9.73 -7.44
CA LEU A 288 -4.07 -10.43 -7.28
C LEU A 288 -2.95 -9.42 -6.98
N VAL A 289 -2.19 -9.65 -5.90
CA VAL A 289 -1.03 -8.83 -5.53
C VAL A 289 0.25 -9.56 -5.89
N LEU A 290 1.14 -8.92 -6.64
CA LEU A 290 2.48 -9.42 -6.97
C LEU A 290 3.51 -8.69 -6.10
N GLU A 291 4.32 -9.42 -5.33
CA GLU A 291 5.35 -8.86 -4.47
C GLU A 291 6.71 -9.52 -4.75
N LYS A 292 7.76 -8.70 -4.92
CA LYS A 292 9.12 -9.20 -5.18
C LYS A 292 9.78 -9.73 -3.92
N GLY A 293 9.46 -9.16 -2.76
CA GLY A 293 9.98 -9.59 -1.48
C GLY A 293 9.31 -10.84 -0.93
N SER A 294 9.95 -11.48 0.05
CA SER A 294 9.38 -12.62 0.77
C SER A 294 8.33 -12.17 1.79
N TYR A 295 7.39 -13.06 2.11
CA TYR A 295 6.54 -12.95 3.30
C TYR A 295 7.26 -13.59 4.48
N LEU A 296 7.50 -12.82 5.55
CA LEU A 296 8.04 -13.32 6.79
C LEU A 296 6.94 -13.33 7.85
N ALA A 297 6.43 -14.53 8.15
CA ALA A 297 5.57 -14.73 9.31
C ALA A 297 6.31 -14.34 10.60
N ARG A 298 5.55 -13.98 11.65
CA ARG A 298 6.12 -13.54 12.94
C ARG A 298 7.11 -14.56 13.51
N THR A 299 6.78 -15.84 13.45
CA THR A 299 7.65 -16.96 13.87
C THR A 299 8.93 -17.11 13.04
N ASN A 300 8.92 -16.60 11.80
CA ASN A 300 10.04 -16.67 10.86
C ASN A 300 10.95 -15.43 10.92
N LEU A 301 10.59 -14.39 11.68
CA LEU A 301 11.46 -13.24 11.88
C LEU A 301 12.74 -13.66 12.61
N SER A 302 13.88 -13.18 12.09
CA SER A 302 15.18 -13.44 12.72
C SER A 302 15.48 -12.47 13.86
N LEU A 303 15.03 -11.21 13.71
CA LEU A 303 15.41 -10.06 14.55
C LEU A 303 16.93 -9.84 14.64
N LEU A 304 17.69 -10.43 13.70
CA LEU A 304 19.11 -10.21 13.52
C LEU A 304 19.28 -9.15 12.43
N GLU A 305 19.94 -8.04 12.75
CA GLU A 305 20.04 -6.88 11.86
C GLU A 305 20.50 -7.24 10.45
N GLY A 306 21.61 -7.96 10.31
CA GLY A 306 22.14 -8.35 8.99
C GLY A 306 21.17 -9.23 8.20
N THR A 307 20.61 -10.25 8.85
CA THR A 307 19.68 -11.19 8.21
C THR A 307 18.37 -10.52 7.83
N SER A 308 17.80 -9.69 8.71
CA SER A 308 16.59 -8.92 8.40
C SER A 308 16.84 -7.88 7.31
N MET A 309 18.00 -7.22 7.28
CA MET A 309 18.39 -6.35 6.17
C MET A 309 18.45 -7.11 4.85
N ASP A 310 19.03 -8.31 4.83
CA ASP A 310 19.09 -9.16 3.64
C ASP A 310 17.70 -9.53 3.11
N GLN A 311 16.82 -9.97 4.01
CA GLN A 311 15.52 -10.52 3.63
C GLN A 311 14.44 -9.46 3.37
N MET A 312 14.56 -8.27 3.99
CA MET A 312 13.46 -7.30 4.04
C MET A 312 13.77 -5.96 3.39
N TYR A 313 15.02 -5.66 3.02
CA TYR A 313 15.40 -4.39 2.42
C TYR A 313 15.87 -4.56 0.97
N LEU A 314 15.49 -3.61 0.12
CA LEU A 314 15.98 -3.52 -1.25
C LEU A 314 17.49 -3.27 -1.25
N GLY A 315 18.22 -3.96 -2.12
CA GLY A 315 19.69 -3.92 -2.11
C GLY A 315 20.30 -4.35 -0.77
N SER A 316 19.54 -5.09 0.03
CA SER A 316 19.91 -5.53 1.37
C SER A 316 20.32 -4.40 2.32
N GLY A 317 19.70 -3.24 2.16
CA GLY A 317 19.99 -2.04 2.96
C GLY A 317 21.29 -1.33 2.60
N LEU A 318 21.89 -1.66 1.45
CA LEU A 318 23.14 -1.06 0.93
C LEU A 318 22.92 -0.20 -0.32
N LEU A 319 21.70 0.29 -0.54
CA LEU A 319 21.45 1.24 -1.62
C LEU A 319 22.12 2.57 -1.33
N ILE A 320 22.71 3.15 -2.38
CA ILE A 320 23.42 4.42 -2.30
C ILE A 320 23.28 5.15 -3.65
N THR A 321 23.29 6.47 -3.64
CA THR A 321 23.27 7.28 -4.87
C THR A 321 24.50 7.03 -5.74
N GLN A 322 24.40 7.29 -7.04
CA GLN A 322 25.48 7.07 -8.01
C GLN A 322 26.79 7.75 -7.63
N ASP A 323 26.70 8.93 -7.02
CA ASP A 323 27.85 9.67 -6.54
C ASP A 323 28.45 9.14 -5.23
N MET A 324 27.72 8.26 -4.52
CA MET A 324 28.02 7.63 -3.23
C MET A 324 27.92 8.58 -2.02
N ASP A 325 27.04 9.56 -2.08
CA ASP A 325 26.88 10.60 -1.04
C ASP A 325 25.67 10.34 -0.11
N ILE A 326 24.60 9.74 -0.62
CA ILE A 326 23.36 9.48 0.13
C ILE A 326 23.05 7.99 0.21
N MET A 327 23.00 7.45 1.43
CA MET A 327 22.55 6.08 1.72
C MET A 327 21.02 5.99 1.77
N LEU A 328 20.45 4.99 1.11
CA LEU A 328 19.00 4.83 0.96
C LEU A 328 18.51 3.54 1.64
N LEU A 329 17.45 3.65 2.43
CA LEU A 329 16.72 2.50 2.96
C LEU A 329 15.35 2.39 2.30
N ALA A 330 15.05 1.23 1.72
CA ALA A 330 13.75 0.92 1.12
C ALA A 330 13.37 -0.53 1.42
N GLY A 331 12.11 -0.78 1.79
CA GLY A 331 11.62 -2.14 2.07
C GLY A 331 11.41 -2.98 0.81
N SER A 332 11.66 -4.28 0.91
CA SER A 332 11.49 -5.31 -0.12
C SER A 332 11.00 -6.61 0.52
N THR A 333 9.79 -6.55 1.08
CA THR A 333 9.07 -7.65 1.75
C THR A 333 7.58 -7.41 1.59
N VAL A 334 6.72 -8.39 1.89
CA VAL A 334 5.27 -8.17 1.94
C VAL A 334 4.93 -7.04 2.94
N GLY A 335 4.16 -6.06 2.48
CA GLY A 335 3.88 -4.81 3.19
C GLY A 335 4.89 -3.68 2.93
N GLY A 336 5.99 -3.98 2.22
CA GLY A 336 7.01 -3.04 1.77
C GLY A 336 7.63 -2.23 2.90
N GLY A 337 7.84 -0.92 2.66
CA GLY A 337 8.40 -0.02 3.66
C GLY A 337 7.58 0.10 4.95
N SER A 338 6.26 -0.14 4.91
CA SER A 338 5.41 -0.09 6.11
C SER A 338 5.71 -1.21 7.11
N THR A 339 6.32 -2.30 6.65
CA THR A 339 6.74 -3.43 7.49
C THR A 339 8.00 -3.09 8.29
N VAL A 340 8.96 -2.38 7.69
CA VAL A 340 10.30 -2.10 8.25
C VAL A 340 10.52 -0.66 8.73
N ASN A 341 9.50 0.21 8.69
CA ASN A 341 9.61 1.58 9.18
C ASN A 341 9.51 1.69 10.71
N TRP A 342 9.77 2.91 11.20
CA TRP A 342 9.84 3.27 12.62
C TRP A 342 8.51 3.81 13.21
N SER A 343 7.36 3.35 12.70
CA SER A 343 6.00 3.63 13.19
C SER A 343 5.46 5.07 13.11
N ALA A 344 6.29 6.07 12.83
CA ALA A 344 5.87 7.47 12.70
C ALA A 344 4.74 7.64 11.68
N SER A 345 3.63 8.23 12.14
CA SER A 345 2.35 8.30 11.44
C SER A 345 1.79 9.73 11.46
N ILE A 346 2.60 10.68 10.99
CA ILE A 346 2.25 12.09 10.92
C ILE A 346 1.34 12.33 9.72
N GLN A 347 0.25 13.05 9.91
CA GLN A 347 -0.66 13.43 8.81
C GLN A 347 0.00 14.44 7.87
N THR A 348 -0.51 14.53 6.63
CA THR A 348 0.00 15.50 5.65
C THR A 348 -0.12 16.93 6.19
N PRO A 349 0.98 17.70 6.29
CA PRO A 349 0.94 19.05 6.83
C PRO A 349 0.07 19.99 5.98
N GLN A 350 -0.64 20.92 6.63
CA GLN A 350 -1.56 21.82 5.96
C GLN A 350 -0.89 22.68 4.87
N HIS A 351 0.35 23.13 5.10
CA HIS A 351 1.10 23.91 4.12
C HIS A 351 1.44 23.09 2.86
N VAL A 352 1.64 21.77 2.99
CA VAL A 352 1.88 20.87 1.85
C VAL A 352 0.60 20.67 1.06
N LEU A 353 -0.54 20.46 1.74
CA LEU A 353 -1.84 20.35 1.08
C LEU A 353 -2.15 21.62 0.27
N LYS A 354 -1.93 22.78 0.88
CA LYS A 354 -2.10 24.09 0.23
C LYS A 354 -1.16 24.28 -0.95
N GLU A 355 0.11 23.88 -0.83
CA GLU A 355 1.06 23.92 -1.94
C GLU A 355 0.58 23.04 -3.10
N TRP A 356 0.17 21.80 -2.83
CA TRP A 356 -0.29 20.88 -3.87
C TRP A 356 -1.59 21.33 -4.52
N SER A 357 -2.54 21.89 -3.77
CA SER A 357 -3.78 22.43 -4.33
C SER A 357 -3.56 23.71 -5.11
N GLU A 358 -2.90 24.72 -4.54
CA GLU A 358 -2.80 26.06 -5.14
C GLU A 358 -1.68 26.16 -6.18
N SER A 359 -0.50 25.58 -5.91
CA SER A 359 0.66 25.72 -6.80
C SER A 359 0.71 24.65 -7.89
N TYR A 360 0.13 23.46 -7.63
CA TYR A 360 0.07 22.36 -8.60
C TYR A 360 -1.33 22.12 -9.18
N ASN A 361 -2.32 22.92 -8.78
CA ASN A 361 -3.73 22.84 -9.23
C ASN A 361 -4.38 21.47 -8.97
N LEU A 362 -3.98 20.79 -7.89
CA LEU A 362 -4.50 19.48 -7.53
C LEU A 362 -5.62 19.63 -6.48
N GLU A 363 -6.82 19.97 -6.94
CA GLU A 363 -8.04 20.13 -6.13
C GLU A 363 -8.35 18.92 -5.21
N LEU A 364 -7.85 17.73 -5.56
CA LEU A 364 -7.96 16.52 -4.74
C LEU A 364 -7.54 16.79 -3.29
N PHE A 365 -6.46 17.53 -3.06
CA PHE A 365 -5.88 17.70 -1.72
C PHE A 365 -6.66 18.66 -0.80
N GLU A 366 -7.61 19.41 -1.35
CA GLU A 366 -8.59 20.20 -0.58
C GLU A 366 -9.96 19.52 -0.48
N SER A 367 -10.18 18.47 -1.26
CA SER A 367 -11.46 17.79 -1.35
C SER A 367 -11.83 17.04 -0.06
N GLU A 368 -13.14 16.86 0.16
CA GLU A 368 -13.65 16.02 1.25
C GLU A 368 -13.21 14.55 1.11
N LEU A 369 -12.95 14.07 -0.12
CA LEU A 369 -12.43 12.73 -0.34
C LEU A 369 -11.06 12.53 0.32
N TYR A 370 -10.15 13.49 0.19
CA TYR A 370 -8.82 13.36 0.77
C TYR A 370 -8.85 13.49 2.30
N LYS A 371 -9.68 14.39 2.83
CA LYS A 371 -9.89 14.52 4.28
C LYS A 371 -10.42 13.22 4.89
N GLU A 372 -11.41 12.61 4.25
CA GLU A 372 -11.98 11.33 4.67
C GLU A 372 -10.96 10.19 4.51
N ALA A 373 -10.19 10.18 3.42
CA ALA A 373 -9.11 9.21 3.22
C ALA A 373 -8.08 9.27 4.36
N MET A 374 -7.65 10.48 4.75
CA MET A 374 -6.71 10.69 5.86
C MET A 374 -7.27 10.13 7.16
N LYS A 375 -8.53 10.42 7.47
CA LYS A 375 -9.22 9.93 8.67
C LYS A 375 -9.31 8.40 8.68
N ILE A 376 -9.85 7.80 7.61
CA ILE A 376 -10.02 6.34 7.50
C ILE A 376 -8.67 5.62 7.62
N VAL A 377 -7.62 6.15 6.99
CA VAL A 377 -6.27 5.58 7.06
C VAL A 377 -5.76 5.60 8.49
N CYS A 378 -5.82 6.74 9.17
CA CYS A 378 -5.40 6.88 10.56
C CYS A 378 -6.17 5.93 11.49
N GLU A 379 -7.50 5.84 11.34
CA GLU A 379 -8.35 4.92 12.12
C GLU A 379 -7.99 3.45 11.85
N LYS A 380 -7.82 3.07 10.58
CA LYS A 380 -7.49 1.70 10.19
C LYS A 380 -6.12 1.26 10.73
N MET A 381 -5.17 2.19 10.77
CA MET A 381 -3.83 1.99 11.35
C MET A 381 -3.80 2.10 12.87
N GLY A 382 -4.88 2.57 13.51
CA GLY A 382 -4.91 2.83 14.95
C GLY A 382 -3.88 3.87 15.37
N VAL A 383 -3.75 4.95 14.60
CA VAL A 383 -2.79 6.04 14.90
C VAL A 383 -3.15 6.71 16.22
N GLN A 384 -2.17 6.83 17.11
CA GLN A 384 -2.35 7.34 18.48
C GLN A 384 -1.06 8.03 18.96
N SER A 385 -1.11 8.82 20.04
CA SER A 385 0.04 9.61 20.55
C SER A 385 0.34 9.41 22.04
N GLU A 386 -0.32 8.48 22.69
CA GLU A 386 -0.04 8.02 24.05
C GLU A 386 1.24 7.17 24.07
N ILE A 387 2.07 7.41 25.07
CA ILE A 387 3.33 6.71 25.32
C ILE A 387 3.35 6.34 26.79
N GLU A 388 3.37 5.05 27.11
CA GLU A 388 3.53 4.58 28.49
C GLU A 388 4.99 4.67 28.93
N ASP A 389 5.90 4.23 28.07
CA ASP A 389 7.33 4.26 28.33
C ASP A 389 8.13 4.72 27.10
N GLU A 390 8.94 5.76 27.26
CA GLU A 390 9.68 6.40 26.17
C GLU A 390 11.07 5.76 26.01
N GLY A 391 11.49 5.58 24.75
CA GLY A 391 12.81 5.04 24.43
C GLY A 391 13.93 6.05 24.70
N PHE A 392 15.14 5.53 24.95
CA PHE A 392 16.31 6.31 25.39
C PHE A 392 16.57 7.57 24.55
N GLN A 393 16.60 7.44 23.22
CA GLN A 393 16.91 8.55 22.32
C GLN A 393 15.80 9.63 22.32
N ASN A 394 14.54 9.20 22.39
CA ASN A 394 13.37 10.09 22.41
C ASN A 394 13.33 10.92 23.70
N MET A 395 13.63 10.30 24.85
CA MET A 395 13.76 11.00 26.13
C MET A 395 14.83 12.09 26.09
N ILE A 396 15.97 11.81 25.46
CA ILE A 396 17.10 12.75 25.32
C ILE A 396 16.69 13.93 24.43
N LEU A 397 16.08 13.68 23.28
CA LEU A 397 15.55 14.74 22.42
C LEU A 397 14.55 15.60 23.19
N ARG A 398 13.63 14.99 23.94
CA ARG A 398 12.61 15.69 24.71
C ARG A 398 13.21 16.57 25.79
N LYS A 399 14.08 16.02 26.63
CA LYS A 399 14.74 16.78 27.70
C LYS A 399 15.57 17.92 27.11
N GLY A 400 16.42 17.65 26.13
CA GLY A 400 17.27 18.68 25.53
C GLY A 400 16.47 19.83 24.92
N CYS A 401 15.33 19.54 24.28
CA CYS A 401 14.42 20.59 23.81
C CYS A 401 13.78 21.38 24.96
N GLN A 402 13.32 20.71 26.02
CA GLN A 402 12.70 21.37 27.19
C GLN A 402 13.66 22.33 27.89
N GLU A 403 14.91 21.90 28.13
CA GLU A 403 15.96 22.72 28.75
C GLU A 403 16.31 23.96 27.91
N LEU A 404 16.22 23.87 26.59
CA LEU A 404 16.49 24.97 25.66
C LEU A 404 15.26 25.84 25.34
N GLY A 405 14.07 25.46 25.83
CA GLY A 405 12.81 26.11 25.45
C GLY A 405 12.42 25.90 23.97
N TYR A 406 12.93 24.85 23.32
CA TYR A 406 12.55 24.50 21.95
C TYR A 406 11.21 23.75 21.92
N PRO A 407 10.38 23.94 20.86
CA PRO A 407 9.13 23.21 20.72
C PRO A 407 9.42 21.72 20.57
N VAL A 408 8.79 20.89 21.40
CA VAL A 408 8.85 19.43 21.29
C VAL A 408 7.46 18.83 21.41
N GLU A 409 7.17 17.88 20.53
CA GLU A 409 5.87 17.24 20.42
C GLU A 409 6.05 15.72 20.34
N THR A 410 5.00 15.01 20.73
CA THR A 410 4.92 13.56 20.53
C THR A 410 4.54 13.25 19.08
N ILE A 411 5.26 12.31 18.47
CA ILE A 411 4.95 11.80 17.13
C ILE A 411 3.81 10.77 17.25
N PRO A 412 2.71 10.92 16.49
CA PRO A 412 1.70 9.88 16.40
C PRO A 412 2.27 8.59 15.81
N THR A 413 1.93 7.44 16.39
CA THR A 413 2.42 6.12 15.96
C THR A 413 1.28 5.18 15.62
N ASN A 414 1.52 4.21 14.73
CA ASN A 414 0.57 3.13 14.39
C ASN A 414 0.78 1.88 15.25
N ALA A 415 1.11 2.07 16.53
CA ALA A 415 1.30 1.01 17.53
C ALA A 415 0.60 1.43 18.83
N PRO A 416 0.15 0.48 19.66
CA PRO A 416 -0.44 0.80 20.97
C PRO A 416 0.60 1.45 21.92
N SER A 417 0.11 2.14 22.94
CA SER A 417 0.90 2.87 23.94
C SER A 417 1.91 2.01 24.69
N ASP A 418 1.59 0.73 24.87
CA ASP A 418 2.39 -0.30 25.56
C ASP A 418 3.45 -0.96 24.66
N HIS A 419 3.56 -0.57 23.38
CA HIS A 419 4.48 -1.23 22.45
C HIS A 419 5.93 -0.74 22.59
N TYR A 420 6.68 -1.41 23.46
CA TYR A 420 8.09 -1.15 23.73
C TYR A 420 8.98 -2.29 23.22
N CYS A 421 9.43 -2.26 21.96
CA CYS A 421 10.36 -3.29 21.44
C CYS A 421 11.71 -2.73 20.97
N GLY A 422 11.77 -1.83 19.98
CA GLY A 422 13.03 -1.36 19.38
C GLY A 422 13.50 -2.17 18.16
N TRP A 423 12.84 -3.30 17.86
CA TRP A 423 13.14 -4.16 16.69
C TRP A 423 12.22 -3.94 15.48
N CYS A 424 11.30 -2.97 15.50
CA CYS A 424 10.32 -2.77 14.42
C CYS A 424 10.92 -2.57 13.01
N SER A 425 12.18 -2.12 12.91
CA SER A 425 12.91 -2.03 11.63
C SER A 425 13.20 -3.39 11.01
N MET A 426 13.14 -4.46 11.79
CA MET A 426 13.41 -5.85 11.37
C MET A 426 12.12 -6.68 11.30
N GLY A 427 10.96 -6.02 11.29
CA GLY A 427 9.64 -6.65 11.42
C GLY A 427 9.12 -6.61 12.86
N CYS A 428 7.83 -6.32 13.05
CA CYS A 428 7.21 -6.29 14.37
C CYS A 428 6.89 -7.73 14.83
N LYS A 429 7.64 -8.24 15.81
CA LYS A 429 7.45 -9.58 16.37
C LYS A 429 6.04 -9.81 16.95
N ASP A 430 5.47 -8.79 17.57
CA ASP A 430 4.18 -8.87 18.26
C ASP A 430 2.99 -8.62 17.32
N GLY A 431 3.24 -8.16 16.09
CA GLY A 431 2.19 -7.73 15.16
C GLY A 431 1.38 -6.51 15.61
N LYS A 432 1.80 -5.83 16.69
CA LYS A 432 1.12 -4.67 17.26
C LYS A 432 1.31 -3.39 16.42
N LYS A 433 2.40 -3.28 15.66
CA LYS A 433 2.64 -2.18 14.70
C LYS A 433 1.83 -2.41 13.42
N LYS A 434 0.83 -1.56 13.17
CA LYS A 434 -0.19 -1.73 12.13
C LYS A 434 0.23 -1.15 10.77
N GLY A 435 1.18 -1.81 10.09
CA GLY A 435 1.49 -1.57 8.67
C GLY A 435 0.43 -2.17 7.73
N THR A 436 0.63 -2.13 6.41
CA THR A 436 -0.35 -2.67 5.44
C THR A 436 -0.54 -4.18 5.58
N ALA A 437 0.50 -4.90 6.00
CA ALA A 437 0.46 -6.34 6.27
C ALA A 437 -0.47 -6.72 7.44
N GLU A 438 -0.70 -5.80 8.38
CA GLU A 438 -1.55 -6.01 9.57
C GLU A 438 -2.91 -5.28 9.45
N THR A 439 -3.17 -4.61 8.31
CA THR A 439 -4.37 -3.78 8.11
C THR A 439 -5.08 -4.06 6.79
N TRP A 440 -4.60 -3.51 5.68
CA TRP A 440 -5.28 -3.53 4.39
C TRP A 440 -5.13 -4.85 3.65
N LEU A 441 -3.95 -5.49 3.73
CA LEU A 441 -3.76 -6.83 3.18
C LEU A 441 -4.56 -7.87 3.99
N VAL A 442 -4.82 -7.62 5.27
CA VAL A 442 -5.74 -8.45 6.05
C VAL A 442 -7.17 -8.35 5.50
N ASN A 443 -7.63 -7.16 5.11
CA ASN A 443 -8.92 -7.01 4.43
C ASN A 443 -8.95 -7.75 3.08
N LEU A 444 -7.86 -7.66 2.30
CA LEU A 444 -7.72 -8.37 1.04
C LEU A 444 -7.97 -9.88 1.24
N VAL A 445 -7.29 -10.49 2.22
CA VAL A 445 -7.41 -11.92 2.51
C VAL A 445 -8.80 -12.27 3.08
N LYS A 446 -9.25 -11.54 4.11
CA LYS A 446 -10.55 -11.79 4.77
C LYS A 446 -11.75 -11.62 3.87
N SER A 447 -11.63 -10.84 2.78
CA SER A 447 -12.72 -10.69 1.82
C SER A 447 -12.99 -11.97 1.00
N GLY A 448 -12.04 -12.92 0.95
CA GLY A 448 -12.11 -14.10 0.09
C GLY A 448 -11.96 -13.79 -1.42
N ASN A 449 -11.66 -12.54 -1.77
CA ASN A 449 -11.51 -12.10 -3.16
C ASN A 449 -10.05 -11.78 -3.54
N GLY A 450 -9.12 -11.96 -2.61
CA GLY A 450 -7.73 -11.57 -2.77
C GLY A 450 -6.74 -12.72 -2.64
N ALA A 451 -5.62 -12.61 -3.35
CA ALA A 451 -4.44 -13.44 -3.14
C ALA A 451 -3.14 -12.63 -3.30
N ILE A 452 -2.07 -13.09 -2.66
CA ILE A 452 -0.75 -12.47 -2.67
C ILE A 452 0.28 -13.49 -3.15
N LEU A 453 1.06 -13.13 -4.16
CA LEU A 453 2.20 -13.89 -4.69
C LEU A 453 3.50 -13.20 -4.27
N PRO A 454 4.16 -13.64 -3.18
CA PRO A 454 5.49 -13.15 -2.81
C PRO A 454 6.58 -13.78 -3.69
N GLU A 455 7.80 -13.25 -3.58
CA GLU A 455 9.00 -13.73 -4.30
C GLU A 455 8.84 -13.76 -5.85
N CYS A 456 8.11 -12.80 -6.42
CA CYS A 456 7.95 -12.65 -7.87
C CYS A 456 8.24 -11.24 -8.38
N GLU A 457 8.97 -11.14 -9.49
CA GLU A 457 9.35 -9.87 -10.10
C GLU A 457 8.47 -9.55 -11.30
N ALA A 458 7.75 -8.42 -11.26
CA ALA A 458 7.06 -7.90 -12.43
C ALA A 458 8.07 -7.42 -13.49
N LEU A 459 7.97 -7.98 -14.69
CA LEU A 459 8.86 -7.69 -15.80
C LEU A 459 8.38 -6.47 -16.58
N GLU A 460 7.09 -6.47 -16.93
CA GLU A 460 6.43 -5.44 -17.73
C GLU A 460 4.90 -5.45 -17.53
N VAL A 461 4.29 -4.29 -17.69
CA VAL A 461 2.84 -4.12 -17.89
C VAL A 461 2.56 -4.36 -19.36
N ILE A 462 1.62 -5.26 -19.64
CA ILE A 462 1.17 -5.55 -21.01
C ILE A 462 0.04 -4.59 -21.37
N HIS A 463 0.15 -3.93 -22.51
CA HIS A 463 -0.87 -3.02 -23.04
C HIS A 463 -1.02 -3.14 -24.55
N GLU A 464 -2.19 -2.79 -25.05
CA GLU A 464 -2.56 -2.87 -26.47
C GLU A 464 -2.97 -1.48 -26.98
N GLU A 465 -2.56 -1.13 -28.21
CA GLU A 465 -2.98 0.11 -28.85
C GLU A 465 -4.49 0.10 -29.08
N LYS A 466 -5.16 1.22 -28.80
CA LYS A 466 -6.57 1.38 -29.14
C LYS A 466 -6.74 1.66 -30.62
N ASN A 467 -7.81 1.12 -31.21
CA ASN A 467 -8.22 1.41 -32.59
C ASN A 467 -8.97 2.75 -32.73
N ASP A 468 -8.93 3.61 -31.71
CA ASP A 468 -9.36 4.99 -31.82
C ASP A 468 -8.13 5.86 -32.11
N ASN A 469 -8.24 6.87 -32.97
CA ASN A 469 -7.11 7.75 -33.34
C ASN A 469 -6.58 8.61 -32.15
N SER A 470 -6.82 8.21 -30.90
CA SER A 470 -6.40 8.90 -29.67
C SER A 470 -4.91 8.74 -29.37
N GLY A 471 -4.26 7.72 -29.95
CA GLY A 471 -2.86 7.40 -29.68
C GLY A 471 -2.58 6.83 -28.29
N LYS A 472 -3.62 6.47 -27.51
CA LYS A 472 -3.50 5.83 -26.20
C LYS A 472 -3.55 4.31 -26.32
N SER A 473 -2.80 3.63 -25.46
CA SER A 473 -2.94 2.18 -25.27
C SER A 473 -3.81 1.88 -24.04
N LYS A 474 -4.23 0.62 -23.90
CA LYS A 474 -4.99 0.12 -22.76
C LYS A 474 -4.21 -1.00 -22.08
N ALA A 475 -4.05 -0.93 -20.77
CA ALA A 475 -3.45 -2.00 -19.99
C ALA A 475 -4.36 -3.24 -19.98
N ILE A 476 -3.76 -4.41 -20.23
CA ILE A 476 -4.45 -5.70 -20.25
C ILE A 476 -3.90 -6.71 -19.24
N GLY A 477 -2.79 -6.37 -18.56
CA GLY A 477 -2.18 -7.29 -17.61
C GLY A 477 -0.74 -6.96 -17.24
N VAL A 478 -0.08 -7.92 -16.61
CA VAL A 478 1.32 -7.86 -16.17
C VAL A 478 2.00 -9.20 -16.42
N ALA A 479 3.20 -9.18 -17.00
CA ALA A 479 4.09 -10.34 -17.03
C ALA A 479 5.02 -10.31 -15.81
N PHE A 480 5.21 -11.46 -15.15
CA PHE A 480 6.09 -11.59 -13.99
C PHE A 480 6.92 -12.86 -14.04
N ALA A 481 8.07 -12.84 -13.38
CA ALA A 481 8.95 -13.99 -13.24
C ALA A 481 9.11 -14.41 -11.78
N PHE A 482 9.35 -15.70 -11.56
CA PHE A 482 9.71 -16.26 -10.25
C PHE A 482 10.66 -17.44 -10.42
N GLN A 483 11.26 -17.89 -9.32
CA GLN A 483 12.03 -19.14 -9.29
C GLN A 483 11.15 -20.27 -8.77
N ASN A 484 11.05 -21.35 -9.54
CA ASN A 484 10.30 -22.54 -9.14
C ASN A 484 11.06 -23.37 -8.09
N ILE A 485 10.49 -24.51 -7.68
CA ILE A 485 11.11 -25.41 -6.67
C ILE A 485 12.47 -25.98 -7.11
N GLU A 486 12.73 -26.05 -8.41
CA GLU A 486 13.98 -26.54 -9.01
C GLU A 486 15.00 -25.39 -9.19
N GLY A 487 14.66 -24.17 -8.77
CA GLY A 487 15.49 -22.97 -8.96
C GLY A 487 15.48 -22.42 -10.38
N MET A 488 14.67 -22.98 -11.27
CA MET A 488 14.53 -22.48 -12.65
C MET A 488 13.62 -21.25 -12.68
N ARG A 489 13.99 -20.28 -13.52
CA ARG A 489 13.22 -19.07 -13.74
C ARG A 489 12.03 -19.39 -14.65
N GLU A 490 10.82 -19.11 -14.17
CA GLU A 490 9.58 -19.22 -14.95
C GLU A 490 8.95 -17.84 -15.15
N ILE A 491 8.27 -17.65 -16.29
CA ILE A 491 7.52 -16.44 -16.62
C ILE A 491 6.03 -16.76 -16.67
N CYS A 492 5.20 -15.91 -16.09
CA CYS A 492 3.75 -16.02 -16.09
C CYS A 492 3.10 -14.68 -16.43
N MET A 493 1.81 -14.73 -16.77
CA MET A 493 1.04 -13.54 -17.10
C MET A 493 -0.22 -13.46 -16.25
N VAL A 494 -0.52 -12.25 -15.77
CA VAL A 494 -1.81 -11.91 -15.17
C VAL A 494 -2.57 -11.06 -16.17
N LYS A 495 -3.77 -11.47 -16.59
CA LYS A 495 -4.73 -10.62 -17.29
C LYS A 495 -5.63 -9.93 -16.28
N SER A 496 -5.87 -8.65 -16.48
CA SER A 496 -6.69 -7.82 -15.59
C SER A 496 -7.48 -6.77 -16.35
N LYS A 497 -8.60 -6.32 -15.77
CA LYS A 497 -9.38 -5.20 -16.31
C LYS A 497 -8.73 -3.85 -15.99
N VAL A 498 -8.03 -3.79 -14.84
CA VAL A 498 -7.24 -2.65 -14.39
C VAL A 498 -5.90 -3.15 -13.84
N THR A 499 -4.83 -2.42 -14.12
CA THR A 499 -3.49 -2.69 -13.59
C THR A 499 -3.06 -1.54 -12.68
N ILE A 500 -2.59 -1.87 -11.48
CA ILE A 500 -2.09 -0.91 -10.50
C ILE A 500 -0.62 -1.19 -10.26
N VAL A 501 0.23 -0.18 -10.42
CA VAL A 501 1.65 -0.25 -10.10
C VAL A 501 1.92 0.55 -8.82
N ALA A 502 2.52 -0.12 -7.85
CA ALA A 502 2.79 0.39 -6.50
C ALA A 502 4.16 -0.11 -5.97
N CYS A 503 5.18 -0.10 -6.83
CA CYS A 503 6.52 -0.63 -6.54
C CYS A 503 7.40 0.34 -5.72
N GLY A 504 6.91 1.53 -5.40
CA GLY A 504 7.64 2.61 -4.72
C GLY A 504 8.47 3.47 -5.68
N ALA A 505 8.85 4.67 -5.23
CA ALA A 505 9.52 5.69 -6.06
C ALA A 505 10.84 5.24 -6.73
N LEU A 506 11.51 4.22 -6.21
CA LEU A 506 12.74 3.70 -6.82
C LEU A 506 12.48 2.67 -7.92
N SER A 507 11.41 1.87 -7.81
CA SER A 507 11.18 0.71 -8.72
C SER A 507 10.05 0.94 -9.73
N THR A 508 9.06 1.77 -9.41
CA THR A 508 7.95 2.10 -10.31
C THR A 508 8.44 2.69 -11.65
N PRO A 509 9.36 3.68 -11.67
CA PRO A 509 9.86 4.24 -12.93
C PRO A 509 10.46 3.19 -13.89
N SER A 510 11.23 2.25 -13.35
CA SER A 510 11.88 1.22 -14.16
C SER A 510 10.89 0.25 -14.77
N LEU A 511 9.86 -0.15 -14.02
CA LEU A 511 8.80 -1.01 -14.55
C LEU A 511 8.05 -0.30 -15.69
N LEU A 512 7.70 0.98 -15.51
CA LEU A 512 7.00 1.76 -16.56
C LEU A 512 7.86 1.92 -17.82
N LYS A 513 9.14 2.26 -17.68
CA LYS A 513 10.09 2.36 -18.81
C LYS A 513 10.25 1.02 -19.54
N ARG A 514 10.37 -0.10 -18.81
CA ARG A 514 10.45 -1.45 -19.41
C ARG A 514 9.15 -1.84 -20.13
N SER A 515 8.01 -1.36 -19.62
CA SER A 515 6.69 -1.55 -20.25
C SER A 515 6.49 -0.69 -21.49
N GLY A 516 7.49 0.11 -21.91
CA GLY A 516 7.45 0.89 -23.15
C GLY A 516 6.78 2.26 -23.05
N LEU A 517 6.44 2.73 -21.85
CA LEU A 517 5.95 4.10 -21.65
C LEU A 517 7.07 5.11 -21.96
N LYS A 518 6.70 6.24 -22.57
CA LYS A 518 7.64 7.23 -23.12
C LYS A 518 7.60 8.58 -22.41
N ASN A 519 6.76 8.74 -21.39
CA ASN A 519 6.58 10.01 -20.70
C ASN A 519 7.92 10.47 -20.10
N PRO A 520 8.44 11.65 -20.48
CA PRO A 520 9.77 12.10 -20.09
C PRO A 520 9.90 12.42 -18.60
N ASN A 521 8.79 12.48 -17.86
CA ASN A 521 8.77 12.72 -16.42
C ASN A 521 8.99 11.43 -15.61
N ILE A 522 8.93 10.24 -16.23
CA ILE A 522 9.12 8.96 -15.52
C ILE A 522 10.54 8.87 -14.97
N GLY A 523 10.64 8.78 -13.64
CA GLY A 523 11.88 8.67 -12.88
C GLY A 523 12.39 10.01 -12.35
N ARG A 524 11.93 11.15 -12.87
CA ARG A 524 12.39 12.50 -12.48
C ARG A 524 11.59 13.03 -11.30
N ASN A 525 12.03 14.14 -10.70
CA ASN A 525 11.37 14.74 -9.52
C ASN A 525 11.44 13.83 -8.29
N LEU A 526 12.51 13.03 -8.18
CA LEU A 526 12.72 12.18 -7.00
C LEU A 526 13.17 13.05 -5.82
N HIS A 527 12.39 13.04 -4.75
CA HIS A 527 12.73 13.64 -3.46
C HIS A 527 13.16 12.56 -2.47
N LEU A 528 14.11 12.90 -1.59
CA LEU A 528 14.76 11.95 -0.69
C LEU A 528 14.62 12.26 0.80
N HIS A 529 14.15 13.44 1.22
CA HIS A 529 14.26 13.89 2.62
C HIS A 529 15.66 13.60 3.21
N PRO A 530 16.72 14.28 2.71
CA PRO A 530 18.07 14.05 3.19
C PRO A 530 18.14 14.32 4.70
N VAL A 531 18.88 13.47 5.42
CA VAL A 531 19.12 13.64 6.86
C VAL A 531 20.60 13.73 7.19
N VAL A 532 20.94 14.56 8.17
CA VAL A 532 22.26 14.61 8.83
C VAL A 532 22.11 14.36 10.32
N ILE A 533 23.14 13.80 10.94
CA ILE A 533 23.04 13.22 12.28
C ILE A 533 24.14 13.77 13.19
N ALA A 534 23.79 14.05 14.44
CA ALA A 534 24.71 14.20 15.55
C ALA A 534 24.46 13.15 16.63
N TRP A 535 25.48 12.89 17.43
CA TRP A 535 25.45 11.87 18.47
C TRP A 535 25.94 12.41 19.80
N GLY A 536 25.42 11.85 20.90
CA GLY A 536 25.83 12.20 22.26
C GLY A 536 25.91 10.98 23.17
N TYR A 537 26.95 10.91 23.99
CA TYR A 537 27.22 9.80 24.92
C TYR A 537 26.76 10.13 26.34
N PHE A 538 26.07 9.18 26.99
CA PHE A 538 25.49 9.32 28.34
C PHE A 538 25.91 8.11 29.21
N PRO A 539 27.03 8.20 29.94
CA PRO A 539 27.58 7.08 30.70
C PRO A 539 26.62 6.57 31.80
N ASP A 540 26.88 5.35 32.27
CA ASP A 540 26.11 4.70 33.35
C ASP A 540 26.61 5.11 34.77
N SER A 541 27.67 5.91 34.84
CA SER A 541 28.24 6.46 36.07
C SER A 541 28.09 7.98 36.10
N PRO A 542 27.65 8.58 37.21
CA PRO A 542 27.47 10.02 37.27
C PRO A 542 28.83 10.74 37.30
N SER A 543 29.07 11.63 36.35
CA SER A 543 30.22 12.54 36.42
C SER A 543 29.96 13.75 37.35
N THR A 544 28.69 14.09 37.63
CA THR A 544 28.36 15.34 38.39
C THR A 544 27.08 15.32 39.25
N SER A 545 26.16 14.33 39.12
CA SER A 545 24.87 14.29 39.85
C SER A 545 24.70 13.05 40.73
N ASN A 546 23.97 13.15 41.84
CA ASN A 546 23.67 11.98 42.70
C ASN A 546 22.67 10.98 42.06
N GLU A 547 22.04 11.32 40.94
CA GLU A 547 21.08 10.49 40.21
C GLU A 547 21.53 10.27 38.76
N ILE A 548 21.53 9.01 38.30
CA ILE A 548 21.98 8.61 36.95
C ILE A 548 20.87 8.96 35.94
N TRP A 549 21.19 9.79 34.95
CA TRP A 549 20.28 10.19 33.89
C TRP A 549 20.91 10.01 32.49
N PRO A 550 20.22 9.37 31.53
CA PRO A 550 19.03 8.53 31.71
C PRO A 550 19.33 7.28 32.55
N LYS A 551 18.30 6.64 33.12
CA LYS A 551 18.49 5.43 33.96
C LYS A 551 19.34 4.36 33.25
N ALA A 552 20.22 3.68 33.97
CA ALA A 552 21.25 2.80 33.41
C ALA A 552 20.70 1.61 32.59
N GLU A 553 19.50 1.14 32.92
CA GLU A 553 18.80 0.06 32.23
C GLU A 553 18.33 0.46 30.82
N LYS A 554 18.10 1.75 30.54
CA LYS A 554 17.61 2.22 29.24
C LYS A 554 18.74 2.16 28.21
N LYS A 555 18.57 1.35 27.16
CA LYS A 555 19.55 1.26 26.06
C LYS A 555 19.07 1.99 24.80
N SER A 556 20.03 2.45 24.00
CA SER A 556 19.79 3.26 22.79
C SER A 556 18.96 2.56 21.71
N TYR A 557 18.92 1.22 21.72
CA TYR A 557 18.24 0.39 20.72
C TYR A 557 16.88 -0.15 21.18
N GLU A 558 16.43 0.20 22.38
CA GLU A 558 15.19 -0.32 22.99
C GLU A 558 14.05 0.72 22.94
N GLY A 559 12.82 0.21 22.97
CA GLY A 559 11.61 1.01 23.08
C GLY A 559 11.05 1.53 21.76
N GLY A 560 10.09 2.46 21.86
CA GLY A 560 9.52 3.14 20.70
C GLY A 560 10.62 3.87 19.92
N ILE A 561 10.78 3.56 18.63
CA ILE A 561 11.91 4.06 17.84
C ILE A 561 11.82 5.57 17.61
N MET A 562 10.66 6.06 17.18
CA MET A 562 10.46 7.47 16.84
C MET A 562 9.14 7.98 17.44
N THR A 563 9.24 8.61 18.61
CA THR A 563 8.11 9.05 19.44
C THR A 563 8.18 10.54 19.81
N ALA A 564 9.33 11.20 19.65
CA ALA A 564 9.50 12.63 19.88
C ALA A 564 10.02 13.35 18.61
N MET A 565 9.53 14.57 18.37
CA MET A 565 10.06 15.47 17.34
C MET A 565 10.14 16.91 17.83
N SER A 566 11.05 17.69 17.23
CA SER A 566 11.05 19.14 17.36
C SER A 566 10.88 19.82 16.00
N LYS A 567 10.06 20.88 15.99
CA LYS A 567 9.79 21.74 14.83
C LYS A 567 10.64 23.02 14.82
N VAL A 568 11.64 23.12 15.70
CA VAL A 568 12.43 24.35 15.92
C VAL A 568 13.02 24.97 14.64
N VAL A 569 13.31 24.15 13.63
CA VAL A 569 13.83 24.60 12.31
C VAL A 569 12.93 24.18 11.14
N ALA A 570 11.67 23.79 11.39
CA ALA A 570 10.78 23.23 10.39
C ALA A 570 10.16 24.29 9.45
N ASN A 571 10.11 25.54 9.88
CA ASN A 571 9.58 26.68 9.12
C ASN A 571 8.13 26.49 8.61
N PHE A 572 7.28 25.82 9.41
CA PHE A 572 5.90 25.50 9.02
C PHE A 572 5.00 26.74 8.88
N GLU A 573 5.30 27.82 9.60
CA GLU A 573 4.57 29.10 9.52
C GLU A 573 5.03 29.98 8.33
N GLY A 574 6.17 29.65 7.73
CA GLY A 574 6.77 30.40 6.61
C GLY A 574 6.64 29.65 5.29
N SER A 575 7.77 29.24 4.71
CA SER A 575 7.79 28.55 3.41
C SER A 575 7.40 27.07 3.49
N GLY A 576 7.37 26.48 4.69
CA GLY A 576 7.27 25.04 4.90
C GLY A 576 8.54 24.25 4.55
N TYR A 577 9.54 24.89 3.95
CA TYR A 577 10.83 24.27 3.62
C TYR A 577 11.85 24.55 4.73
N GLY A 578 11.89 23.63 5.70
CA GLY A 578 12.82 23.61 6.83
C GLY A 578 13.30 22.19 7.15
N ALA A 579 13.79 21.98 8.37
CA ALA A 579 14.16 20.66 8.87
C ALA A 579 13.37 20.26 10.13
N LEU A 580 13.06 18.97 10.27
CA LEU A 580 12.54 18.37 11.50
C LEU A 580 13.65 17.67 12.26
N ILE A 581 13.62 17.77 13.58
CA ILE A 581 14.55 17.05 14.46
C ILE A 581 13.84 15.84 15.04
N GLN A 582 14.39 14.65 14.83
CA GLN A 582 13.82 13.35 15.22
C GLN A 582 14.93 12.36 15.59
N THR A 583 14.55 11.15 16.02
CA THR A 583 15.47 10.08 16.44
C THR A 583 15.39 8.86 15.53
N PRO A 584 16.52 8.19 15.21
CA PRO A 584 16.53 6.97 14.42
C PRO A 584 16.51 5.70 15.28
N GLY A 585 16.15 4.57 14.65
CA GLY A 585 16.33 3.23 15.23
C GLY A 585 17.54 2.55 14.63
N LEU A 586 18.67 2.60 15.33
CA LEU A 586 19.95 2.05 14.84
C LEU A 586 20.39 0.89 15.73
N HIS A 587 20.59 -0.26 15.09
CA HIS A 587 21.22 -1.43 15.68
C HIS A 587 22.74 -1.37 15.40
N PRO A 588 23.59 -2.25 16.00
CA PRO A 588 25.05 -2.07 15.97
C PRO A 588 25.65 -1.91 14.57
N GLY A 589 25.11 -2.61 13.58
CA GLY A 589 25.49 -2.53 12.18
C GLY A 589 25.29 -1.15 11.59
N MET A 590 24.04 -0.67 11.53
CA MET A 590 23.73 0.65 10.99
C MET A 590 24.40 1.77 11.81
N PHE A 591 24.47 1.63 13.12
CA PHE A 591 25.20 2.56 13.98
C PHE A 591 26.68 2.66 13.58
N SER A 592 27.35 1.50 13.41
CA SER A 592 28.77 1.44 13.04
C SER A 592 29.05 2.01 11.66
N ALA A 593 28.15 1.82 10.68
CA ALA A 593 28.30 2.36 9.33
C ALA A 593 28.30 3.89 9.31
N LEU A 594 27.52 4.50 10.22
CA LEU A 594 27.38 5.95 10.32
C LEU A 594 28.50 6.58 11.15
N MET A 595 28.85 5.97 12.29
CA MET A 595 29.90 6.44 13.19
C MET A 595 31.20 6.79 12.41
N PRO A 596 31.83 7.96 12.67
CA PRO A 596 33.07 8.32 12.01
C PRO A 596 34.21 7.37 12.43
N TRP A 597 35.13 7.15 11.50
CA TRP A 597 36.31 6.33 11.73
C TRP A 597 37.56 7.24 11.68
N VAL A 598 38.29 7.31 12.79
CA VAL A 598 39.54 8.11 12.90
C VAL A 598 40.78 7.20 12.95
N SER A 599 40.66 6.07 13.63
CA SER A 599 41.64 4.98 13.75
C SER A 599 40.89 3.70 14.14
N GLY A 600 41.53 2.54 14.01
CA GLY A 600 40.91 1.29 14.43
C GLY A 600 40.66 1.23 15.95
N LEU A 601 41.54 1.82 16.75
CA LEU A 601 41.39 1.92 18.21
C LEU A 601 40.24 2.87 18.58
N ASP A 602 40.27 4.11 18.09
CA ASP A 602 39.21 5.10 18.34
C ASP A 602 37.83 4.55 17.98
N PHE A 603 37.73 3.84 16.85
CA PHE A 603 36.46 3.25 16.43
C PHE A 603 35.96 2.19 17.42
N LYS A 604 36.83 1.30 17.91
CA LYS A 604 36.44 0.33 18.94
C LYS A 604 36.01 0.99 20.25
N MET A 605 36.68 2.07 20.66
CA MET A 605 36.30 2.86 21.84
C MET A 605 34.94 3.56 21.66
N ARG A 606 34.60 4.00 20.45
CA ARG A 606 33.25 4.54 20.16
C ARG A 606 32.20 3.44 20.19
N MET A 607 32.52 2.26 19.67
CA MET A 607 31.58 1.14 19.65
C MET A 607 31.32 0.56 21.05
N SER A 608 32.29 0.55 21.96
CA SER A 608 32.01 0.13 23.35
C SER A 608 31.00 1.04 24.06
N LYS A 609 30.83 2.28 23.60
CA LYS A 609 29.83 3.25 24.09
C LYS A 609 28.45 3.12 23.42
N TYR A 610 28.27 2.18 22.50
CA TYR A 610 27.10 2.06 21.62
C TYR A 610 25.74 2.13 22.36
N SER A 611 25.55 1.25 23.35
CA SER A 611 24.25 1.10 24.04
C SER A 611 23.82 2.34 24.82
N ARG A 612 24.74 3.29 25.02
CA ARG A 612 24.57 4.53 25.78
C ARG A 612 24.84 5.79 24.95
N THR A 613 24.85 5.65 23.62
CA THR A 613 24.99 6.78 22.68
C THR A 613 23.67 7.04 21.99
N ALA A 614 23.14 8.26 22.11
CA ALA A 614 21.95 8.70 21.39
C ALA A 614 22.31 9.31 20.05
N TYR A 615 21.52 9.02 19.02
CA TYR A 615 21.59 9.70 17.73
C TYR A 615 20.35 10.58 17.58
N ILE A 616 20.55 11.81 17.13
CA ILE A 616 19.45 12.71 16.76
C ILE A 616 19.77 13.24 15.36
N PHE A 617 18.76 13.29 14.50
CA PHE A 617 18.93 13.73 13.12
C PHE A 617 18.06 14.94 12.79
N ALA A 618 18.57 15.75 11.87
CA ALA A 618 17.81 16.78 11.18
C ALA A 618 17.41 16.25 9.80
N LEU A 619 16.12 16.31 9.49
CA LEU A 619 15.52 15.86 8.23
C LEU A 619 14.99 17.06 7.47
N ALA A 620 15.55 17.37 6.31
CA ALA A 620 15.08 18.48 5.49
C ALA A 620 13.88 18.07 4.64
N ARG A 621 12.91 18.99 4.52
CA ARG A 621 11.97 18.99 3.39
C ARG A 621 12.71 19.51 2.17
N ASP A 622 13.08 18.63 1.25
CA ASP A 622 13.95 18.98 0.13
C ASP A 622 13.24 19.72 -1.00
N LYS A 623 13.85 20.82 -1.44
CA LYS A 623 13.63 21.44 -2.77
C LYS A 623 14.46 20.76 -3.84
N GLY A 624 15.63 20.26 -3.45
CA GLY A 624 16.49 19.42 -4.25
C GLY A 624 15.70 18.23 -4.80
N SER A 625 16.11 17.77 -5.98
CA SER A 625 15.46 16.62 -6.60
C SER A 625 16.46 15.82 -7.42
N GLY A 626 16.04 14.60 -7.73
CA GLY A 626 16.86 13.60 -8.38
C GLY A 626 16.12 12.84 -9.48
N GLU A 627 16.78 11.78 -9.93
CA GLU A 627 16.24 10.83 -10.90
C GLU A 627 16.48 9.38 -10.45
N ALA A 628 15.44 8.54 -10.54
CA ALA A 628 15.50 7.09 -10.41
C ALA A 628 15.50 6.45 -11.81
N LEU A 629 16.69 6.16 -12.34
CA LEU A 629 16.84 5.39 -13.59
C LEU A 629 16.55 3.91 -13.35
N SER A 630 17.09 3.40 -12.24
CA SER A 630 16.81 2.08 -11.71
C SER A 630 16.80 2.11 -10.18
N PRO A 631 16.23 1.10 -9.50
CA PRO A 631 16.33 1.02 -8.04
C PRO A 631 17.77 1.02 -7.51
N TYR A 632 18.75 0.67 -8.34
CA TYR A 632 20.18 0.60 -8.01
C TYR A 632 21.00 1.73 -8.66
N SER A 633 20.32 2.72 -9.28
CA SER A 633 20.94 3.80 -10.02
C SER A 633 20.11 5.08 -9.83
N VAL A 634 20.43 5.78 -8.75
CA VAL A 634 19.74 6.98 -8.29
C VAL A 634 20.70 8.16 -8.31
N SER A 635 20.32 9.26 -8.98
CA SER A 635 21.01 10.54 -8.88
C SER A 635 20.17 11.50 -8.05
N TYR A 636 20.82 12.38 -7.29
CA TYR A 636 20.15 13.40 -6.50
C TYR A 636 21.04 14.63 -6.41
N LYS A 637 20.43 15.81 -6.44
CA LYS A 637 21.13 17.09 -6.24
C LYS A 637 20.51 17.81 -5.04
N LEU A 638 21.31 18.00 -4.00
CA LEU A 638 20.94 18.80 -2.84
C LEU A 638 20.84 20.28 -3.25
N ASP A 639 19.74 20.93 -2.88
CA ASP A 639 19.59 22.38 -3.08
C ASP A 639 20.31 23.16 -1.97
N GLN A 640 20.70 24.40 -2.26
CA GLN A 640 21.37 25.24 -1.27
C GLN A 640 20.48 25.50 -0.04
N ILE A 641 19.18 25.69 -0.23
CA ILE A 641 18.24 25.91 0.88
C ILE A 641 18.16 24.65 1.76
N ASP A 642 18.20 23.47 1.15
CA ASP A 642 18.18 22.20 1.89
C ASP A 642 19.44 22.05 2.73
N GLU A 643 20.61 22.38 2.16
CA GLU A 643 21.89 22.37 2.88
C GLU A 643 21.87 23.35 4.07
N GLU A 644 21.39 24.58 3.88
CA GLU A 644 21.28 25.58 4.95
C GLU A 644 20.36 25.10 6.07
N ASN A 645 19.22 24.50 5.73
CA ASN A 645 18.28 23.92 6.70
C ASN A 645 18.88 22.73 7.47
N LEU A 646 19.63 21.86 6.80
CA LEU A 646 20.33 20.74 7.45
C LEU A 646 21.43 21.23 8.39
N LYS A 647 22.20 22.26 8.00
CA LYS A 647 23.20 22.90 8.85
C LYS A 647 22.57 23.51 10.10
N ALA A 648 21.45 24.22 9.94
CA ALA A 648 20.69 24.76 11.07
C ALA A 648 20.16 23.65 11.98
N GLY A 649 19.63 22.56 11.42
CA GLY A 649 19.18 21.41 12.20
C GLY A 649 20.32 20.70 12.95
N LEU A 650 21.49 20.57 12.34
CA LEU A 650 22.67 19.99 12.99
C LEU A 650 23.17 20.85 14.16
N GLU A 651 23.18 22.17 13.99
CA GLU A 651 23.48 23.14 15.06
C GLU A 651 22.54 22.96 16.26
N LYS A 652 21.23 22.90 16.01
CA LYS A 652 20.22 22.67 17.06
C LYS A 652 20.39 21.32 17.73
N THR A 653 20.71 20.28 16.95
CA THR A 653 20.87 18.92 17.46
C THR A 653 22.04 18.80 18.44
N LEU A 654 23.20 19.40 18.12
CA LEU A 654 24.35 19.42 19.03
C LEU A 654 24.02 20.10 20.37
N ARG A 655 23.27 21.21 20.32
CA ARG A 655 22.80 21.89 21.53
C ARG A 655 21.82 21.06 22.34
N ILE A 656 20.86 20.39 21.67
CA ILE A 656 19.88 19.51 22.33
C ILE A 656 20.60 18.39 23.08
N LEU A 657 21.59 17.74 22.46
CA LEU A 657 22.37 16.68 23.10
C LEU A 657 23.12 17.18 24.33
N ALA A 658 23.80 18.33 24.22
CA ALA A 658 24.51 18.93 25.34
C ALA A 658 23.56 19.32 26.49
N ALA A 659 22.44 19.99 26.17
CA ALA A 659 21.44 20.40 27.16
C ALA A 659 20.75 19.20 27.84
N ALA A 660 20.60 18.07 27.15
CA ALA A 660 20.08 16.85 27.73
C ALA A 660 21.05 16.19 28.74
N GLY A 661 22.32 16.62 28.77
CA GLY A 661 23.36 16.13 29.66
C GLY A 661 24.37 15.16 29.03
N ALA A 662 24.59 15.22 27.71
CA ALA A 662 25.61 14.40 27.07
C ALA A 662 27.01 14.77 27.59
N GLU A 663 27.82 13.77 27.96
CA GLU A 663 29.20 14.00 28.38
C GLU A 663 30.12 14.27 27.19
N GLU A 664 29.85 13.61 26.06
CA GLU A 664 30.58 13.78 24.81
C GLU A 664 29.59 13.92 23.66
N ILE A 665 29.82 14.87 22.76
CA ILE A 665 29.02 15.07 21.55
C ILE A 665 29.88 15.10 20.29
N GLY A 666 29.28 14.75 19.15
CA GLY A 666 29.92 14.87 17.86
C GLY A 666 28.97 14.70 16.68
N THR A 667 29.54 14.72 15.47
CA THR A 667 28.80 14.55 14.22
C THR A 667 29.33 13.32 13.44
N GLN A 668 28.75 13.03 12.29
CA GLN A 668 29.20 11.94 11.40
C GLN A 668 30.27 12.37 10.39
N GLN A 669 30.87 13.55 10.57
CA GLN A 669 31.86 14.10 9.64
C GLN A 669 33.13 13.25 9.51
N GLU A 670 33.79 13.39 8.37
CA GLU A 670 34.94 12.54 8.02
C GLU A 670 36.12 12.67 9.00
N LYS A 671 36.25 13.81 9.68
CA LYS A 671 37.31 14.06 10.67
C LYS A 671 37.04 13.40 12.03
N GLY A 672 35.80 13.03 12.31
CA GLY A 672 35.40 12.39 13.57
C GLY A 672 35.71 13.21 14.82
N ARG A 673 35.60 14.55 14.75
CA ARG A 673 35.80 15.40 15.93
C ARG A 673 34.68 15.16 16.94
N SER A 674 35.04 15.21 18.21
CA SER A 674 34.10 15.20 19.32
C SER A 674 34.50 16.23 20.36
N LEU A 675 33.54 16.61 21.20
CA LEU A 675 33.73 17.53 22.31
C LEU A 675 33.23 16.86 23.59
N LYS A 676 34.10 16.82 24.60
CA LYS A 676 33.69 16.50 25.97
C LYS A 676 33.03 17.72 26.60
N VAL A 677 31.70 17.70 26.71
CA VAL A 677 30.88 18.84 27.12
C VAL A 677 31.24 19.30 28.53
N ASN A 678 31.46 18.36 29.44
CA ASN A 678 31.72 18.65 30.86
C ASN A 678 33.13 19.24 31.12
N GLU A 679 34.08 19.03 30.20
CA GLU A 679 35.44 19.54 30.29
C GLU A 679 35.63 20.85 29.49
N ALA A 680 34.69 21.20 28.62
CA ALA A 680 34.82 22.33 27.69
C ALA A 680 34.35 23.65 28.31
N SER A 681 35.09 24.72 28.03
CA SER A 681 34.59 26.07 28.30
C SER A 681 33.44 26.44 27.36
N ALA A 682 32.58 27.38 27.77
CA ALA A 682 31.49 27.88 26.93
C ALA A 682 31.98 28.38 25.55
N LYS A 683 33.17 28.99 25.49
CA LYS A 683 33.78 29.43 24.24
C LYS A 683 34.19 28.27 23.33
N GLU A 684 34.72 27.20 23.90
CA GLU A 684 35.08 25.99 23.16
C GLU A 684 33.85 25.26 22.64
N PHE A 685 32.79 25.18 23.45
CA PHE A 685 31.50 24.66 23.05
C PHE A 685 30.92 25.43 21.86
N GLU A 686 30.81 26.75 21.95
CA GLU A 686 30.29 27.59 20.87
C GLU A 686 31.12 27.48 19.60
N ARG A 687 32.45 27.43 19.72
CA ARG A 687 33.35 27.21 18.58
C ARG A 687 33.11 25.85 17.94
N PHE A 688 33.02 24.78 18.73
CA PHE A 688 32.79 23.43 18.23
C PHE A 688 31.46 23.33 17.48
N VAL A 689 30.36 23.80 18.09
CA VAL A 689 29.03 23.78 17.47
C VAL A 689 29.04 24.54 16.16
N LYS A 690 29.59 25.76 16.14
CA LYS A 690 29.67 26.59 14.93
C LYS A 690 30.49 25.94 13.82
N GLU A 691 31.67 25.41 14.15
CA GLU A 691 32.55 24.80 13.15
C GLU A 691 31.93 23.52 12.59
N GLU A 692 31.45 22.62 13.44
CA GLU A 692 30.82 21.37 13.03
C GLU A 692 29.54 21.61 12.21
N SER A 693 28.67 22.55 12.61
CA SER A 693 27.44 22.81 11.87
C SER A 693 27.63 23.59 10.56
N SER A 694 28.80 24.21 10.34
CA SER A 694 29.07 25.05 9.16
C SER A 694 29.64 24.29 7.95
N ILE A 695 30.08 23.05 8.16
CA ILE A 695 30.77 22.25 7.15
C ILE A 695 29.83 21.92 5.98
N GLU A 696 30.37 22.03 4.77
CA GLU A 696 29.63 21.76 3.53
C GLU A 696 29.02 20.36 3.57
N ILE A 697 27.71 20.27 3.29
CA ILE A 697 27.00 18.99 3.30
C ILE A 697 27.06 18.40 1.90
N GLY A 698 27.41 17.10 1.85
CA GLY A 698 27.66 16.37 0.62
C GLY A 698 29.15 16.31 0.26
N LYS A 699 29.44 15.91 -0.99
CA LYS A 699 30.82 15.68 -1.50
C LYS A 699 31.64 14.70 -0.65
N HIS A 700 30.98 13.82 0.09
CA HIS A 700 31.54 12.84 1.04
C HIS A 700 32.15 13.45 2.31
N SER A 701 31.79 14.68 2.69
CA SER A 701 32.19 15.30 3.96
C SER A 701 31.29 14.85 5.12
N VAL A 702 29.99 14.70 4.86
CA VAL A 702 29.03 14.18 5.85
C VAL A 702 28.25 13.04 5.19
N PRO A 703 28.14 11.86 5.83
CA PRO A 703 27.22 10.82 5.39
C PRO A 703 25.78 11.35 5.45
N ILE A 704 25.09 11.35 4.31
CA ILE A 704 23.66 11.70 4.25
C ILE A 704 22.86 10.39 4.18
N CYS A 705 21.74 10.34 4.88
CA CYS A 705 20.84 9.19 4.83
C CYS A 705 19.44 9.57 4.35
N SER A 706 18.69 8.58 3.87
CA SER A 706 17.29 8.73 3.51
C SER A 706 16.56 7.41 3.68
N ALA A 707 15.39 7.46 4.31
CA ALA A 707 14.41 6.37 4.35
C ALA A 707 13.10 6.75 3.63
N HIS A 708 13.06 7.90 2.97
CA HIS A 708 11.86 8.46 2.36
C HIS A 708 12.12 8.81 0.90
N GLN A 709 11.66 7.97 -0.03
CA GLN A 709 11.80 8.22 -1.46
C GLN A 709 10.43 8.48 -2.08
N MET A 710 10.25 9.60 -2.78
CA MET A 710 8.95 10.01 -3.32
C MET A 710 9.06 10.86 -4.61
N GLY A 711 7.96 10.99 -5.34
CA GLY A 711 7.79 11.96 -6.43
C GLY A 711 8.36 11.60 -7.81
N SER A 712 9.00 10.43 -7.94
CA SER A 712 9.61 9.97 -9.20
C SER A 712 8.64 9.78 -10.39
N CYS A 713 7.33 9.76 -10.14
CA CYS A 713 6.26 9.65 -11.12
C CYS A 713 5.10 10.59 -10.75
N ARG A 714 5.43 11.86 -10.46
CA ARG A 714 4.50 12.81 -9.83
C ARG A 714 3.13 12.91 -10.51
N MET A 715 2.12 13.09 -9.67
CA MET A 715 0.75 13.45 -10.03
C MET A 715 0.67 14.91 -10.49
N GLY A 716 -0.18 15.19 -11.46
CA GLY A 716 -0.43 16.56 -11.93
C GLY A 716 -1.68 16.66 -12.80
N VAL A 717 -1.87 17.85 -13.39
CA VAL A 717 -3.00 18.17 -14.28
C VAL A 717 -2.61 18.23 -15.76
N ASP A 718 -1.31 18.16 -16.08
CA ASP A 718 -0.78 18.23 -17.45
C ASP A 718 0.16 17.04 -17.73
N PRO A 719 -0.06 16.26 -18.80
CA PRO A 719 0.84 15.17 -19.22
C PRO A 719 2.28 15.61 -19.53
N LYS A 720 2.51 16.89 -19.86
CA LYS A 720 3.86 17.42 -20.12
C LYS A 720 4.70 17.52 -18.86
N THR A 721 4.06 17.71 -17.71
CA THR A 721 4.75 17.93 -16.44
C THR A 721 4.55 16.79 -15.46
N SER A 722 3.66 15.83 -15.72
CA SER A 722 3.32 14.75 -14.76
C SER A 722 3.21 13.39 -15.44
N VAL A 723 3.28 12.32 -14.66
CA VAL A 723 3.16 10.93 -15.15
C VAL A 723 1.72 10.42 -15.03
N VAL A 724 1.02 10.83 -13.98
CA VAL A 724 -0.38 10.49 -13.74
C VAL A 724 -1.23 11.73 -13.54
N ASN A 725 -2.50 11.61 -13.88
CA ASN A 725 -3.51 12.62 -13.60
C ASN A 725 -3.89 12.61 -12.10
N SER A 726 -4.77 13.53 -11.68
CA SER A 726 -5.25 13.66 -10.30
C SER A 726 -5.97 12.43 -9.74
N LYS A 727 -6.36 11.46 -10.59
CA LYS A 727 -6.98 10.18 -10.19
C LYS A 727 -5.96 9.06 -10.01
N GLY A 728 -4.69 9.33 -10.29
CA GLY A 728 -3.61 8.33 -10.28
C GLY A 728 -3.52 7.50 -11.55
N GLU A 729 -4.29 7.80 -12.60
CA GLU A 729 -4.22 7.09 -13.89
C GLU A 729 -3.12 7.67 -14.77
N THR A 730 -2.35 6.83 -15.46
CA THR A 730 -1.29 7.30 -16.36
C THR A 730 -1.87 8.03 -17.58
N TRP A 731 -1.14 9.03 -18.08
CA TRP A 731 -1.59 9.78 -19.25
C TRP A 731 -1.55 8.97 -20.55
N GLU A 732 -0.62 8.03 -20.66
CA GLU A 732 -0.33 7.26 -21.89
C GLU A 732 -1.16 5.99 -22.01
N VAL A 733 -1.46 5.32 -20.88
CA VAL A 733 -2.10 4.00 -20.86
C VAL A 733 -3.36 4.04 -20.01
N GLU A 734 -4.51 3.83 -20.64
CA GLU A 734 -5.79 3.70 -19.95
C GLU A 734 -5.83 2.42 -19.10
N GLY A 735 -6.43 2.51 -17.91
CA GLY A 735 -6.56 1.38 -17.00
C GLY A 735 -5.25 1.03 -16.28
N LEU A 736 -4.19 1.83 -16.46
CA LEU A 736 -2.96 1.74 -15.70
C LEU A 736 -2.92 2.86 -14.65
N PHE A 737 -2.93 2.47 -13.37
CA PHE A 737 -2.89 3.39 -12.23
C PHE A 737 -1.60 3.26 -11.44
N LEU A 738 -1.13 4.39 -10.89
CA LEU A 738 -0.05 4.41 -9.90
C LEU A 738 -0.62 4.76 -8.52
N GLY A 739 -0.13 4.06 -7.50
CA GLY A 739 -0.62 4.23 -6.13
C GLY A 739 0.44 3.92 -5.09
N ASP A 740 1.52 4.69 -5.09
CA ASP A 740 2.63 4.59 -4.13
C ASP A 740 3.30 5.96 -3.91
N SER A 741 4.48 6.00 -3.26
CA SER A 741 5.20 7.25 -3.00
C SER A 741 5.67 7.99 -4.25
N SER A 742 5.77 7.33 -5.41
CA SER A 742 6.21 7.96 -6.66
C SER A 742 5.29 9.09 -7.12
N VAL A 743 4.01 9.09 -6.73
CA VAL A 743 3.04 10.07 -7.23
C VAL A 743 3.03 11.39 -6.46
N CYS A 744 3.78 11.52 -5.36
CA CYS A 744 3.82 12.75 -4.57
C CYS A 744 4.30 13.95 -5.42
N PRO A 745 3.59 15.09 -5.46
CA PRO A 745 4.02 16.25 -6.24
C PRO A 745 5.38 16.84 -5.81
N THR A 746 5.59 16.97 -4.51
CA THR A 746 6.82 17.49 -3.88
C THR A 746 7.17 16.70 -2.61
N ALA A 747 8.32 17.00 -1.99
CA ALA A 747 8.67 16.52 -0.67
C ALA A 747 7.62 16.94 0.38
N ILE A 748 7.26 16.02 1.28
CA ILE A 748 6.18 16.22 2.27
C ILE A 748 6.71 16.89 3.55
N GLY A 749 8.01 16.76 3.86
CA GLY A 749 8.64 17.34 5.05
C GLY A 749 8.33 16.61 6.36
N VAL A 750 7.50 15.56 6.34
CA VAL A 750 7.24 14.63 7.45
C VAL A 750 7.31 13.18 6.96
N ASN A 751 7.23 12.20 7.85
CA ASN A 751 7.24 10.78 7.50
C ASN A 751 6.05 10.43 6.57
N PRO A 752 6.29 9.86 5.36
CA PRO A 752 5.31 9.91 4.28
C PRO A 752 4.26 8.79 4.32
N MET A 753 4.35 7.83 5.24
CA MET A 753 3.53 6.60 5.21
C MET A 753 2.03 6.88 5.13
N VAL A 754 1.51 7.76 6.00
CA VAL A 754 0.08 8.05 6.08
C VAL A 754 -0.38 8.82 4.84
N THR A 755 0.40 9.80 4.37
CA THR A 755 0.14 10.54 3.13
C THR A 755 0.06 9.61 1.92
N ILE A 756 0.99 8.65 1.79
CA ILE A 756 0.99 7.67 0.71
C ILE A 756 -0.29 6.82 0.76
N GLN A 757 -0.64 6.32 1.95
CA GLN A 757 -1.86 5.52 2.11
C GLN A 757 -3.13 6.31 1.77
N ALA A 758 -3.21 7.58 2.16
CA ALA A 758 -4.35 8.45 1.85
C ALA A 758 -4.47 8.75 0.35
N ILE A 759 -3.35 9.01 -0.34
CA ILE A 759 -3.35 9.17 -1.80
C ILE A 759 -3.80 7.87 -2.48
N SER A 760 -3.26 6.73 -2.06
CA SER A 760 -3.64 5.42 -2.60
C SER A 760 -5.11 5.06 -2.33
N TYR A 761 -5.68 5.48 -1.19
CA TYR A 761 -7.10 5.36 -0.93
C TYR A 761 -7.93 6.13 -1.98
N CYS A 762 -7.54 7.38 -2.29
CA CYS A 762 -8.20 8.19 -3.31
C CYS A 762 -8.09 7.56 -4.71
N THR A 763 -6.90 7.02 -5.05
CA THR A 763 -6.69 6.24 -6.29
C THR A 763 -7.61 5.01 -6.31
N ALA A 764 -7.75 4.30 -5.20
CA ALA A 764 -8.64 3.13 -5.11
C ALA A 764 -10.10 3.49 -5.40
N GLN A 765 -10.58 4.64 -4.91
CA GLN A 765 -11.94 5.12 -5.23
C GLN A 765 -12.11 5.41 -6.73
N SER A 766 -11.09 5.99 -7.36
CA SER A 766 -11.08 6.23 -8.80
C SER A 766 -11.12 4.91 -9.60
N VAL A 767 -10.35 3.91 -9.17
CA VAL A 767 -10.37 2.57 -9.78
C VAL A 767 -11.73 1.89 -9.59
N LEU A 768 -12.34 1.99 -8.41
CA LEU A 768 -13.69 1.46 -8.17
C LEU A 768 -14.72 2.11 -9.08
N GLN A 769 -14.63 3.42 -9.30
CA GLN A 769 -15.52 4.12 -10.22
C GLN A 769 -15.32 3.63 -11.66
N LEU A 770 -14.08 3.43 -12.10
CA LEU A 770 -13.77 2.85 -13.41
C LEU A 770 -14.36 1.44 -13.56
N LEU A 771 -14.12 0.56 -12.59
CA LEU A 771 -14.64 -0.82 -12.61
C LEU A 771 -16.17 -0.88 -12.55
N LYS A 772 -16.82 0.03 -11.82
CA LYS A 772 -18.29 0.19 -11.85
C LYS A 772 -18.77 0.65 -13.22
N ASN A 773 -18.11 1.63 -13.82
CA ASN A 773 -18.45 2.12 -15.15
C ASN A 773 -18.23 1.05 -16.22
N GLN A 774 -17.22 0.19 -16.10
CA GLN A 774 -17.02 -0.94 -17.00
C GLN A 774 -18.05 -2.06 -16.80
N LYS A 775 -18.50 -2.32 -15.56
CA LYS A 775 -19.65 -3.22 -15.30
C LYS A 775 -20.96 -2.66 -15.88
N ASN A 776 -21.09 -1.33 -15.88
CA ASN A 776 -22.24 -0.60 -16.41
C ASN A 776 -22.10 -0.22 -17.89
N ALA A 777 -20.92 -0.40 -18.48
CA ALA A 777 -20.72 -0.21 -19.90
C ALA A 777 -21.64 -1.18 -20.62
N PRO A 778 -22.35 -0.74 -21.68
CA PRO A 778 -23.17 -1.65 -22.45
C PRO A 778 -22.22 -2.69 -23.05
N SER A 779 -22.22 -3.90 -22.47
CA SER A 779 -21.99 -5.09 -23.27
C SER A 779 -23.02 -5.01 -24.40
N ASP A 780 -22.62 -5.23 -25.65
CA ASP A 780 -23.50 -5.29 -26.83
C ASP A 780 -24.65 -6.32 -26.74
N HIS A 781 -24.85 -6.93 -25.58
CA HIS A 781 -26.08 -7.59 -25.18
C HIS A 781 -27.05 -6.61 -24.50
N TYR A 782 -27.89 -6.04 -25.34
CA TYR A 782 -29.21 -5.57 -24.95
C TYR A 782 -30.08 -6.78 -24.56
N CYS A 783 -30.30 -6.98 -23.26
CA CYS A 783 -31.35 -7.87 -22.80
C CYS A 783 -32.70 -7.18 -23.04
N GLY A 784 -33.34 -7.46 -24.18
CA GLY A 784 -34.69 -6.95 -24.52
C GLY A 784 -35.82 -7.37 -23.57
N TRP A 785 -35.50 -8.02 -22.45
CA TRP A 785 -36.44 -8.68 -21.53
C TRP A 785 -36.49 -8.03 -20.13
N ASN A 786 -36.08 -6.76 -19.97
CA ASN A 786 -36.03 -6.08 -18.66
C ASN A 786 -37.36 -6.00 -17.89
N ALA A 787 -38.50 -6.24 -18.55
CA ALA A 787 -39.82 -6.34 -17.91
C ALA A 787 -40.06 -7.68 -17.19
N PHE A 788 -39.34 -8.75 -17.58
CA PHE A 788 -39.54 -10.13 -17.10
C PHE A 788 -38.39 -10.66 -16.25
N GLY A 789 -37.40 -9.82 -15.93
CA GLY A 789 -36.22 -10.17 -15.15
C GLY A 789 -34.94 -9.86 -15.93
N CYS A 790 -33.94 -9.28 -15.26
CA CYS A 790 -32.66 -8.99 -15.88
C CYS A 790 -31.71 -10.17 -15.63
N LYS A 791 -31.49 -10.98 -16.67
CA LYS A 791 -30.57 -12.13 -16.61
C LYS A 791 -29.16 -11.75 -16.15
N ASP A 792 -28.73 -10.53 -16.47
CA ASP A 792 -27.39 -10.02 -16.20
C ASP A 792 -27.29 -9.23 -14.88
N GLY A 793 -28.38 -9.14 -14.09
CA GLY A 793 -28.39 -8.45 -12.80
C GLY A 793 -28.20 -6.93 -12.86
N LYS A 794 -28.29 -6.32 -14.05
CA LYS A 794 -28.07 -4.87 -14.24
C LYS A 794 -29.24 -4.02 -13.72
N LYS A 795 -30.47 -4.52 -13.78
CA LYS A 795 -31.64 -3.90 -13.14
C LYS A 795 -31.70 -4.35 -11.69
N LYS A 796 -31.43 -3.43 -10.75
CA LYS A 796 -31.51 -3.72 -9.31
C LYS A 796 -32.93 -3.54 -8.79
N GLY A 797 -33.47 -4.59 -8.18
CA GLY A 797 -34.74 -4.53 -7.43
C GLY A 797 -34.53 -4.48 -5.92
N THR A 798 -35.62 -4.49 -5.16
CA THR A 798 -35.59 -4.59 -3.69
C THR A 798 -34.86 -5.86 -3.23
N ALA A 799 -34.92 -6.93 -4.02
CA ALA A 799 -34.19 -8.18 -3.81
C ALA A 799 -32.65 -8.02 -3.87
N ASP A 800 -32.14 -7.04 -4.63
CA ASP A 800 -30.70 -6.78 -4.83
C ASP A 800 -30.17 -5.62 -3.97
N THR A 801 -31.05 -4.99 -3.20
CA THR A 801 -30.76 -3.80 -2.38
C THR A 801 -31.11 -4.07 -0.92
N TRP A 802 -32.29 -3.63 -0.47
CA TRP A 802 -32.68 -3.61 0.93
C TRP A 802 -32.86 -4.99 1.56
N LEU A 803 -33.34 -5.97 0.79
CA LEU A 803 -33.53 -7.33 1.31
C LEU A 803 -32.19 -8.04 1.58
N VAL A 804 -31.13 -7.69 0.84
CA VAL A 804 -29.78 -8.20 1.09
C VAL A 804 -29.25 -7.69 2.43
N ASP A 805 -29.45 -6.40 2.71
CA ASP A 805 -29.01 -5.78 3.97
C ASP A 805 -29.79 -6.34 5.17
N LEU A 806 -31.09 -6.62 5.00
CA LEU A 806 -31.91 -7.30 6.01
C LEU A 806 -31.33 -8.66 6.40
N VAL A 807 -30.98 -9.50 5.42
CA VAL A 807 -30.39 -10.83 5.69
C VAL A 807 -29.00 -10.71 6.29
N LYS A 808 -28.16 -9.79 5.78
CA LYS A 808 -26.80 -9.56 6.31
C LYS A 808 -26.78 -9.07 7.76
N SER A 809 -27.84 -8.40 8.21
CA SER A 809 -27.94 -7.93 9.60
C SER A 809 -28.00 -9.08 10.62
N GLY A 810 -28.28 -10.31 10.19
CA GLY A 810 -28.49 -11.47 11.06
C GLY A 810 -29.82 -11.46 11.85
N ASN A 811 -30.60 -10.37 11.74
CA ASN A 811 -31.84 -10.15 12.50
C ASN A 811 -33.11 -10.29 11.65
N GLY A 812 -33.02 -10.79 10.42
CA GLY A 812 -34.14 -10.92 9.50
C GLY A 812 -34.05 -12.17 8.62
N ALA A 813 -35.21 -12.71 8.26
CA ALA A 813 -35.35 -13.87 7.37
C ALA A 813 -36.38 -13.57 6.27
N ILE A 814 -36.19 -14.18 5.11
CA ILE A 814 -37.09 -14.07 3.95
C ILE A 814 -37.68 -15.45 3.68
N LEU A 815 -39.00 -15.52 3.62
CA LEU A 815 -39.74 -16.72 3.23
C LEU A 815 -40.29 -16.51 1.81
N PRO A 816 -39.58 -16.98 0.76
CA PRO A 816 -40.07 -16.90 -0.61
C PRO A 816 -41.24 -17.87 -0.83
N GLU A 817 -41.95 -17.70 -1.96
CA GLU A 817 -43.02 -18.62 -2.42
C GLU A 817 -44.18 -18.81 -1.42
N CYS A 818 -44.38 -17.84 -0.53
CA CYS A 818 -45.47 -17.80 0.43
C CYS A 818 -46.57 -16.83 -0.03
N GLU A 819 -47.83 -17.25 0.09
CA GLU A 819 -49.02 -16.43 -0.13
C GLU A 819 -49.62 -16.02 1.22
N ALA A 820 -49.57 -14.73 1.58
CA ALA A 820 -50.26 -14.23 2.76
C ALA A 820 -51.79 -14.33 2.57
N LEU A 821 -52.47 -15.03 3.48
CA LEU A 821 -53.90 -15.31 3.42
C LEU A 821 -54.72 -14.31 4.26
N GLU A 822 -54.27 -14.05 5.49
CA GLU A 822 -54.98 -13.22 6.46
C GLU A 822 -54.02 -12.57 7.46
N VAL A 823 -54.28 -11.33 7.85
CA VAL A 823 -53.68 -10.70 9.03
C VAL A 823 -54.54 -11.06 10.23
N ILE A 824 -53.95 -11.75 11.21
CA ILE A 824 -54.65 -12.09 12.45
C ILE A 824 -54.61 -10.89 13.38
N HIS A 825 -55.78 -10.53 13.91
CA HIS A 825 -55.93 -9.40 14.82
C HIS A 825 -56.94 -9.72 15.93
N GLU A 826 -56.80 -9.00 17.03
CA GLU A 826 -57.71 -9.07 18.19
C GLU A 826 -58.27 -7.68 18.46
N GLU A 827 -59.56 -7.59 18.78
CA GLU A 827 -60.17 -6.32 19.17
C GLU A 827 -59.62 -5.88 20.53
N LYS A 828 -59.28 -4.60 20.67
CA LYS A 828 -58.84 -4.06 21.97
C LYS A 828 -60.05 -3.92 22.89
N ASN A 829 -59.93 -4.43 24.12
CA ASN A 829 -60.90 -4.29 25.19
C ASN A 829 -60.93 -2.85 25.79
N ASP A 830 -61.03 -1.82 24.93
CA ASP A 830 -61.04 -0.42 25.33
C ASP A 830 -62.24 0.36 24.73
N ASN A 831 -63.23 -0.34 24.17
CA ASN A 831 -64.40 0.23 23.45
C ASN A 831 -64.03 1.21 22.33
N SER A 832 -62.77 1.25 21.87
CA SER A 832 -62.32 2.16 20.81
C SER A 832 -62.60 1.65 19.40
N GLY A 833 -63.03 0.39 19.26
CA GLY A 833 -63.18 -0.30 17.98
C GLY A 833 -61.86 -0.52 17.25
N LYS A 834 -60.71 -0.38 17.93
CA LYS A 834 -59.38 -0.60 17.33
C LYS A 834 -58.95 -2.05 17.52
N HIS A 835 -58.40 -2.63 16.46
CA HIS A 835 -57.85 -3.97 16.48
C HIS A 835 -56.31 -3.91 16.63
N LYS A 836 -55.73 -4.91 17.29
CA LYS A 836 -54.28 -5.13 17.40
C LYS A 836 -53.91 -6.31 16.51
N ALA A 837 -53.04 -6.10 15.53
CA ALA A 837 -52.47 -7.19 14.75
C ALA A 837 -51.53 -8.04 15.63
N ILE A 838 -51.66 -9.36 15.52
CA ILE A 838 -50.89 -10.33 16.31
C ILE A 838 -50.14 -11.35 15.45
N GLY A 839 -50.31 -11.31 14.13
CA GLY A 839 -49.66 -12.24 13.22
C GLY A 839 -50.25 -12.24 11.82
N VAL A 840 -49.75 -13.16 10.99
CA VAL A 840 -50.21 -13.41 9.62
C VAL A 840 -50.30 -14.91 9.39
N THR A 841 -51.36 -15.36 8.72
CA THR A 841 -51.41 -16.70 8.12
C THR A 841 -50.93 -16.62 6.68
N PHE A 842 -50.12 -17.61 6.28
CA PHE A 842 -49.65 -17.72 4.91
C PHE A 842 -49.71 -19.17 4.46
N ALA A 843 -49.93 -19.38 3.18
CA ALA A 843 -49.81 -20.67 2.53
C ALA A 843 -48.48 -20.77 1.80
N PHE A 844 -47.90 -21.95 1.77
CA PHE A 844 -46.78 -22.28 0.87
C PHE A 844 -46.96 -23.70 0.34
N GLN A 845 -46.21 -24.05 -0.69
CA GLN A 845 -46.22 -25.40 -1.25
C GLN A 845 -45.02 -26.17 -0.69
N ASN A 846 -45.27 -27.30 -0.04
CA ASN A 846 -44.19 -28.13 0.51
C ASN A 846 -43.47 -28.92 -0.61
N ILE A 847 -42.39 -29.62 -0.25
CA ILE A 847 -41.55 -30.39 -1.19
C ILE A 847 -42.35 -31.48 -1.92
N GLU A 848 -43.45 -31.95 -1.33
CA GLU A 848 -44.36 -32.94 -1.93
C GLU A 848 -45.46 -32.31 -2.80
N GLY A 849 -45.42 -30.99 -3.01
CA GLY A 849 -46.40 -30.27 -3.81
C GLY A 849 -47.72 -29.99 -3.08
N MET A 850 -47.84 -30.32 -1.79
CA MET A 850 -49.05 -30.06 -1.00
C MET A 850 -49.06 -28.62 -0.47
N ARG A 851 -50.22 -27.98 -0.52
CA ARG A 851 -50.41 -26.63 0.02
C ARG A 851 -50.61 -26.70 1.53
N GLU A 852 -49.68 -26.15 2.28
CA GLU A 852 -49.74 -26.04 3.74
C GLU A 852 -50.05 -24.60 4.16
N ILE A 853 -50.73 -24.44 5.31
CA ILE A 853 -51.03 -23.14 5.88
C ILE A 853 -50.34 -23.03 7.23
N CYS A 854 -49.52 -21.98 7.41
CA CYS A 854 -48.83 -21.69 8.64
C CYS A 854 -49.23 -20.32 9.19
N MET A 855 -48.96 -20.11 10.48
CA MET A 855 -49.16 -18.84 11.17
C MET A 855 -47.82 -18.36 11.74
N VAL A 856 -47.49 -17.10 11.50
CA VAL A 856 -46.40 -16.39 12.18
C VAL A 856 -46.99 -15.35 13.12
N LYS A 857 -46.66 -15.47 14.41
CA LYS A 857 -46.99 -14.45 15.43
C LYS A 857 -46.02 -13.29 15.34
N SER A 858 -46.51 -12.07 15.52
CA SER A 858 -45.68 -10.87 15.50
C SER A 858 -46.16 -9.84 16.51
N LYS A 859 -45.24 -9.05 17.08
CA LYS A 859 -45.58 -7.91 17.94
C LYS A 859 -46.06 -6.70 17.13
N VAL A 860 -45.54 -6.58 15.90
CA VAL A 860 -45.90 -5.56 14.91
C VAL A 860 -46.00 -6.26 13.56
N THR A 861 -47.13 -6.08 12.88
CA THR A 861 -47.35 -6.59 11.52
C THR A 861 -47.34 -5.42 10.54
N ILE A 862 -46.47 -5.48 9.54
CA ILE A 862 -46.41 -4.52 8.43
C ILE A 862 -46.88 -5.23 7.17
N VAL A 863 -47.90 -4.69 6.49
CA VAL A 863 -48.43 -5.26 5.26
C VAL A 863 -47.99 -4.40 4.08
N SER A 864 -47.28 -5.01 3.12
CA SER A 864 -46.86 -4.37 1.88
C SER A 864 -46.96 -5.36 0.72
N CYS A 865 -48.17 -5.50 0.17
CA CYS A 865 -48.48 -6.47 -0.88
C CYS A 865 -48.80 -5.79 -2.23
N GLY A 866 -48.51 -4.49 -2.36
CA GLY A 866 -48.87 -3.68 -3.53
C GLY A 866 -50.30 -3.13 -3.50
N ALA A 867 -50.62 -2.24 -4.44
CA ALA A 867 -51.85 -1.44 -4.45
C ALA A 867 -53.15 -2.26 -4.59
N LEU A 868 -53.08 -3.45 -5.20
CA LEU A 868 -54.23 -4.34 -5.40
C LEU A 868 -54.35 -5.41 -4.31
N SER A 869 -53.24 -6.07 -3.97
CA SER A 869 -53.28 -7.19 -3.03
C SER A 869 -53.39 -6.73 -1.57
N THR A 870 -52.87 -5.54 -1.22
CA THR A 870 -52.98 -5.02 0.16
C THR A 870 -54.44 -4.78 0.57
N PRO A 871 -55.28 -4.06 -0.21
CA PRO A 871 -56.70 -3.92 0.12
C PRO A 871 -57.47 -5.25 0.16
N SER A 872 -57.12 -6.20 -0.73
CA SER A 872 -57.72 -7.53 -0.78
C SER A 872 -57.44 -8.32 0.49
N LEU A 873 -56.16 -8.38 0.92
CA LEU A 873 -55.74 -9.04 2.15
C LEU A 873 -56.40 -8.42 3.39
N LEU A 874 -56.44 -7.09 3.48
CA LEU A 874 -57.07 -6.40 4.62
C LEU A 874 -58.59 -6.65 4.69
N LYS A 875 -59.29 -6.71 3.55
CA LYS A 875 -60.73 -7.07 3.52
C LYS A 875 -60.96 -8.53 3.90
N LYS A 876 -60.14 -9.46 3.40
CA LYS A 876 -60.19 -10.88 3.77
C LYS A 876 -59.95 -11.10 5.26
N SER A 877 -59.12 -10.24 5.86
CA SER A 877 -58.86 -10.20 7.31
C SER A 877 -60.02 -9.61 8.14
N GLY A 878 -61.20 -9.39 7.56
CA GLY A 878 -62.39 -8.94 8.31
C GLY A 878 -62.39 -7.48 8.77
N LEU A 879 -61.46 -6.64 8.28
CA LEU A 879 -61.42 -5.21 8.63
C LEU A 879 -62.55 -4.43 7.94
N LYS A 880 -63.40 -3.78 8.73
CA LYS A 880 -64.65 -3.15 8.26
C LYS A 880 -64.51 -1.69 7.78
N ASN A 881 -63.31 -1.21 7.46
CA ASN A 881 -63.14 0.18 7.02
C ASN A 881 -63.65 0.35 5.57
N PRO A 882 -64.69 1.19 5.34
CA PRO A 882 -65.31 1.34 4.02
C PRO A 882 -64.41 2.01 2.98
N ASN A 883 -63.28 2.60 3.41
CA ASN A 883 -62.30 3.23 2.53
C ASN A 883 -61.25 2.25 2.00
N ILE A 884 -61.19 1.01 2.51
CA ILE A 884 -60.22 0.01 2.03
C ILE A 884 -60.49 -0.29 0.55
N GLY A 885 -59.49 0.02 -0.29
CA GLY A 885 -59.56 -0.17 -1.75
C GLY A 885 -60.27 0.95 -2.51
N ARG A 886 -60.56 2.09 -1.87
CA ARG A 886 -61.01 3.32 -2.55
C ARG A 886 -59.81 4.22 -2.89
N ASN A 887 -59.99 5.15 -3.83
CA ASN A 887 -58.99 6.16 -4.24
C ASN A 887 -57.69 5.57 -4.82
N MET A 888 -57.79 4.43 -5.51
CA MET A 888 -56.66 3.88 -6.25
C MET A 888 -56.44 4.69 -7.53
N HIS A 889 -55.22 5.19 -7.72
CA HIS A 889 -54.82 5.91 -8.93
C HIS A 889 -54.07 4.96 -9.86
N PHE A 890 -54.50 4.93 -11.12
CA PHE A 890 -53.75 4.28 -12.20
C PHE A 890 -53.08 5.33 -13.07
N HIS A 891 -51.96 4.96 -13.67
CA HIS A 891 -51.43 5.71 -14.80
C HIS A 891 -52.03 5.11 -16.06
N PRO A 892 -53.02 5.76 -16.71
CA PRO A 892 -53.47 5.29 -18.00
C PRO A 892 -52.33 5.46 -19.01
N VAL A 893 -52.08 4.40 -19.78
CA VAL A 893 -51.04 4.36 -20.80
C VAL A 893 -51.69 3.85 -22.08
N VAL A 894 -51.37 4.50 -23.20
CA VAL A 894 -51.69 4.00 -24.53
C VAL A 894 -50.37 3.74 -25.26
N PHE A 895 -50.32 2.63 -25.98
CA PHE A 895 -49.16 2.20 -26.74
C PHE A 895 -49.39 2.40 -28.23
N ALA A 896 -48.40 2.97 -28.90
CA ALA A 896 -48.30 2.97 -30.35
C ALA A 896 -46.93 2.42 -30.75
N TRP A 897 -46.93 1.61 -31.79
CA TRP A 897 -45.74 0.94 -32.31
C TRP A 897 -45.50 1.31 -33.76
N GLY A 898 -44.23 1.47 -34.13
CA GLY A 898 -43.79 1.58 -35.52
C GLY A 898 -42.97 0.36 -35.91
N TYR A 899 -43.19 -0.15 -37.11
CA TYR A 899 -42.37 -1.19 -37.75
C TYR A 899 -41.28 -0.55 -38.61
N PHE A 900 -40.04 -1.00 -38.41
CA PHE A 900 -38.84 -0.49 -39.07
C PHE A 900 -38.04 -1.67 -39.62
N PRO A 901 -38.09 -1.95 -40.94
CA PRO A 901 -37.41 -3.12 -41.51
C PRO A 901 -35.87 -3.01 -41.53
N ASP A 902 -35.31 -1.80 -41.40
CA ASP A 902 -33.87 -1.54 -41.30
C ASP A 902 -33.49 -0.98 -39.92
N SER A 903 -32.32 -1.39 -39.38
CA SER A 903 -31.78 -0.87 -38.12
C SER A 903 -31.68 0.67 -38.15
N PRO A 904 -32.09 1.41 -37.09
CA PRO A 904 -32.24 2.86 -37.10
C PRO A 904 -30.88 3.59 -37.00
N SER A 905 -30.04 3.45 -38.03
CA SER A 905 -28.77 4.15 -38.18
C SER A 905 -28.91 5.62 -38.57
N LYS A 906 -30.12 6.08 -38.95
CA LYS A 906 -30.41 7.47 -39.36
C LYS A 906 -30.92 8.40 -38.24
N SER A 907 -31.00 7.93 -36.99
CA SER A 907 -31.71 8.65 -35.91
C SER A 907 -30.96 9.83 -35.27
N ASN A 908 -29.66 10.02 -35.57
CA ASN A 908 -28.87 11.10 -34.96
C ASN A 908 -29.04 12.48 -35.61
N GLU A 909 -29.69 12.59 -36.78
CA GLU A 909 -29.73 13.85 -37.55
C GLU A 909 -31.08 14.60 -37.51
N ILE A 910 -32.15 14.04 -36.92
CA ILE A 910 -33.52 14.60 -37.08
C ILE A 910 -33.91 15.60 -35.95
N TRP A 911 -33.05 15.85 -34.96
CA TRP A 911 -33.42 16.69 -33.80
C TRP A 911 -32.69 18.06 -33.78
N PRO A 912 -33.42 19.19 -33.73
CA PRO A 912 -32.84 20.52 -33.58
C PRO A 912 -31.97 20.61 -32.31
N GLU A 913 -30.82 21.28 -32.44
CA GLU A 913 -29.66 21.30 -31.55
C GLU A 913 -29.86 21.75 -30.08
N ALA A 914 -31.08 21.94 -29.59
CA ALA A 914 -31.35 22.44 -28.23
C ALA A 914 -31.47 21.36 -27.12
N GLU A 915 -31.60 20.07 -27.46
CA GLU A 915 -31.84 19.00 -26.47
C GLU A 915 -30.91 17.78 -26.60
N LYS A 916 -29.63 17.98 -26.94
CA LYS A 916 -28.63 16.90 -26.85
C LYS A 916 -28.32 16.55 -25.38
N ARG A 917 -29.04 15.58 -24.82
CA ARG A 917 -28.58 14.72 -23.72
C ARG A 917 -28.72 13.26 -24.10
N SER A 918 -27.55 12.61 -24.29
CA SER A 918 -27.26 11.18 -24.15
C SER A 918 -28.31 10.17 -24.66
N TYR A 919 -28.20 9.73 -25.92
CA TYR A 919 -28.87 8.51 -26.38
C TYR A 919 -28.05 7.79 -27.47
N GLU A 920 -27.76 6.51 -27.24
CA GLU A 920 -27.32 5.55 -28.27
C GLU A 920 -28.10 4.22 -28.08
N GLY A 921 -28.82 3.81 -29.14
CA GLY A 921 -29.10 2.43 -29.57
C GLY A 921 -29.94 1.47 -28.70
N GLY A 922 -31.26 1.37 -28.98
CA GLY A 922 -32.11 0.21 -28.66
C GLY A 922 -33.49 0.57 -28.09
N ILE A 923 -34.60 0.19 -28.78
CA ILE A 923 -36.03 0.51 -28.52
C ILE A 923 -36.26 1.94 -27.98
N MET A 924 -36.70 2.87 -28.84
CA MET A 924 -36.96 4.26 -28.45
C MET A 924 -38.12 4.38 -27.45
N THR A 925 -37.84 4.30 -26.15
CA THR A 925 -38.70 4.88 -25.10
C THR A 925 -38.18 6.29 -24.79
N ALA A 926 -38.71 7.30 -25.48
CA ALA A 926 -38.37 8.69 -25.18
C ALA A 926 -39.05 9.13 -23.87
N MET A 927 -38.27 9.39 -22.81
CA MET A 927 -38.78 9.97 -21.56
C MET A 927 -38.84 11.50 -21.65
N SER A 928 -40.04 12.06 -21.57
CA SER A 928 -40.25 13.48 -21.23
C SER A 928 -39.92 13.74 -19.75
N LYS A 929 -39.35 14.91 -19.43
CA LYS A 929 -38.85 15.34 -18.10
C LYS A 929 -39.91 15.27 -16.98
N VAL A 930 -40.17 14.08 -16.44
CA VAL A 930 -40.70 13.86 -15.09
C VAL A 930 -40.16 12.52 -14.60
N VAL A 931 -39.41 12.54 -13.49
CA VAL A 931 -38.86 11.36 -12.80
C VAL A 931 -39.95 10.31 -12.55
N ALA A 932 -39.74 9.07 -12.99
CA ALA A 932 -40.45 7.92 -12.46
C ALA A 932 -39.59 6.65 -12.50
N THR A 933 -39.29 6.13 -11.31
CA THR A 933 -39.03 4.72 -11.03
C THR A 933 -40.23 3.89 -11.49
N PHE A 934 -40.00 2.82 -12.26
CA PHE A 934 -40.98 1.76 -12.46
C PHE A 934 -41.13 1.01 -11.12
N GLU A 935 -42.13 1.36 -10.31
CA GLU A 935 -42.48 0.66 -9.08
C GLU A 935 -43.95 0.23 -9.09
N GLY A 936 -44.20 -1.03 -8.73
CA GLY A 936 -45.38 -1.37 -7.94
C GLY A 936 -46.65 -1.86 -8.65
N SER A 937 -46.57 -2.77 -9.62
CA SER A 937 -47.72 -3.64 -9.93
C SER A 937 -47.25 -4.96 -10.50
N GLY A 938 -47.52 -6.07 -9.79
CA GLY A 938 -47.36 -7.41 -10.32
C GLY A 938 -48.10 -7.55 -11.64
N TYR A 939 -47.41 -7.99 -12.69
CA TYR A 939 -47.99 -8.17 -14.01
C TYR A 939 -48.98 -9.33 -14.00
N GLY A 940 -50.26 -8.99 -13.98
CA GLY A 940 -51.35 -9.83 -14.48
C GLY A 940 -51.83 -9.26 -15.81
N ALA A 941 -51.02 -9.35 -16.86
CA ALA A 941 -51.43 -9.00 -18.22
C ALA A 941 -51.27 -10.23 -19.11
N ILE A 942 -52.37 -10.97 -19.32
CA ILE A 942 -52.46 -11.92 -20.43
C ILE A 942 -52.72 -11.07 -21.68
N ILE A 943 -51.66 -10.80 -22.46
CA ILE A 943 -51.81 -10.17 -23.78
C ILE A 943 -52.33 -11.26 -24.73
N GLN A 944 -53.64 -11.46 -24.76
CA GLN A 944 -54.29 -12.15 -25.87
C GLN A 944 -54.65 -11.12 -26.93
N THR A 945 -53.77 -10.91 -27.90
CA THR A 945 -54.13 -10.24 -29.16
C THR A 945 -54.92 -11.23 -30.02
N PRO A 946 -56.22 -10.97 -30.31
CA PRO A 946 -56.98 -11.84 -31.19
C PRO A 946 -56.44 -11.70 -32.62
N GLY A 947 -55.89 -12.79 -33.18
CA GLY A 947 -55.54 -12.87 -34.60
C GLY A 947 -54.07 -12.77 -34.98
N PHE A 948 -53.13 -12.70 -34.02
CA PHE A 948 -51.69 -12.73 -34.31
C PHE A 948 -51.04 -14.00 -33.71
N HIS A 949 -50.42 -14.82 -34.56
CA HIS A 949 -49.78 -16.07 -34.15
C HIS A 949 -48.53 -15.78 -33.27
N PRO A 950 -48.33 -16.44 -32.12
CA PRO A 950 -47.20 -16.18 -31.20
C PRO A 950 -45.81 -16.27 -31.85
N GLY A 951 -45.65 -17.15 -32.85
CA GLY A 951 -44.40 -17.30 -33.60
C GLY A 951 -44.07 -16.13 -34.53
N MET A 952 -45.09 -15.45 -35.06
CA MET A 952 -44.91 -14.27 -35.92
C MET A 952 -44.57 -13.03 -35.10
N PHE A 953 -45.16 -12.93 -33.90
CA PHE A 953 -44.88 -11.86 -32.95
C PHE A 953 -43.41 -11.88 -32.48
N SER A 954 -42.85 -13.07 -32.19
CA SER A 954 -41.43 -13.20 -31.84
C SER A 954 -40.46 -12.83 -32.96
N ALA A 955 -40.87 -12.96 -34.23
CA ALA A 955 -40.04 -12.66 -35.40
C ALA A 955 -40.02 -11.17 -35.75
N LEU A 956 -41.12 -10.46 -35.48
CA LEU A 956 -41.29 -9.03 -35.75
C LEU A 956 -40.71 -8.13 -34.65
N MET A 957 -40.68 -8.58 -33.38
CA MET A 957 -40.27 -7.76 -32.22
C MET A 957 -38.89 -7.09 -32.30
N PRO A 958 -37.85 -7.64 -32.95
CA PRO A 958 -36.58 -6.92 -33.12
C PRO A 958 -36.70 -5.62 -33.95
N TRP A 959 -37.75 -5.54 -34.77
CA TRP A 959 -37.98 -4.51 -35.79
C TRP A 959 -39.10 -3.53 -35.39
N VAL A 960 -39.61 -3.64 -34.16
CA VAL A 960 -40.72 -2.83 -33.65
C VAL A 960 -40.22 -1.90 -32.55
N SER A 961 -40.46 -0.58 -32.70
CA SER A 961 -40.18 0.42 -31.68
C SER A 961 -41.48 1.02 -31.15
N GLY A 962 -41.62 1.10 -29.82
CA GLY A 962 -42.82 1.61 -29.15
C GLY A 962 -42.55 2.89 -28.37
N LEU A 963 -43.48 3.83 -28.42
CA LEU A 963 -43.42 5.09 -27.68
C LEU A 963 -44.54 5.14 -26.64
N ASP A 964 -44.15 5.26 -25.37
CA ASP A 964 -45.08 5.30 -24.25
C ASP A 964 -45.47 6.73 -23.91
N ILE A 965 -46.76 6.99 -23.76
CA ILE A 965 -47.25 8.28 -23.30
C ILE A 965 -47.92 8.11 -21.96
N LYS A 966 -47.31 8.74 -20.96
CA LYS A 966 -47.82 8.83 -19.61
C LYS A 966 -48.43 10.21 -19.41
N MET A 967 -49.66 10.25 -18.91
CA MET A 967 -50.29 11.49 -18.54
C MET A 967 -50.35 11.65 -17.00
N ARG A 968 -50.14 12.87 -16.52
CA ARG A 968 -50.24 13.22 -15.10
C ARG A 968 -51.70 13.58 -14.82
N MET A 969 -52.36 12.79 -13.97
CA MET A 969 -53.76 13.03 -13.58
C MET A 969 -53.91 14.45 -12.98
N SER A 970 -54.99 15.15 -13.34
CA SER A 970 -55.31 16.44 -12.76
C SER A 970 -55.71 16.29 -11.28
N LYS A 971 -55.43 17.30 -10.44
CA LYS A 971 -55.71 17.28 -8.99
C LYS A 971 -57.21 17.20 -8.62
N TYR A 972 -58.13 17.19 -9.59
CA TYR A 972 -59.56 17.45 -9.38
C TYR A 972 -60.53 16.36 -9.88
N SER A 973 -60.08 15.19 -10.34
CA SER A 973 -61.01 14.11 -10.72
C SER A 973 -61.61 13.42 -9.48
N ARG A 974 -62.79 13.89 -9.04
CA ARG A 974 -63.58 13.27 -7.97
C ARG A 974 -64.46 12.15 -8.56
N THR A 975 -63.86 11.01 -8.86
CA THR A 975 -64.61 9.78 -9.18
C THR A 975 -64.32 8.71 -8.14
N ALA A 976 -65.36 8.13 -7.54
CA ALA A 976 -65.22 7.09 -6.52
C ALA A 976 -64.86 5.74 -7.18
N TYR A 977 -63.68 5.21 -6.88
CA TYR A 977 -63.21 3.91 -7.35
C TYR A 977 -63.63 2.80 -6.37
N ILE A 978 -64.33 1.76 -6.83
CA ILE A 978 -64.87 0.70 -5.97
C ILE A 978 -64.28 -0.65 -6.37
N PHE A 979 -63.70 -1.34 -5.39
CA PHE A 979 -63.33 -2.76 -5.47
C PHE A 979 -64.48 -3.60 -4.93
N ALA A 980 -65.18 -4.34 -5.80
CA ALA A 980 -66.26 -5.26 -5.41
C ALA A 980 -65.74 -6.71 -5.47
N LEU A 981 -65.82 -7.43 -4.36
CA LEU A 981 -65.77 -8.90 -4.40
C LEU A 981 -67.09 -9.34 -5.03
N ALA A 982 -67.04 -10.10 -6.12
CA ALA A 982 -68.22 -10.68 -6.75
C ALA A 982 -69.01 -11.48 -5.69
N ARG A 983 -70.13 -10.92 -5.23
CA ARG A 983 -71.21 -11.68 -4.62
C ARG A 983 -72.14 -12.07 -5.76
N ASP A 984 -72.44 -13.36 -5.84
CA ASP A 984 -73.34 -14.03 -6.77
C ASP A 984 -72.90 -14.09 -8.24
N MET A 985 -72.11 -15.10 -8.59
CA MET A 985 -72.22 -15.76 -9.90
C MET A 985 -72.09 -17.28 -9.74
N GLY A 986 -73.03 -18.00 -10.35
CA GLY A 986 -73.26 -19.43 -10.18
C GLY A 986 -72.11 -20.32 -10.65
N SER A 987 -72.24 -21.60 -10.29
CA SER A 987 -71.33 -22.70 -10.59
C SER A 987 -70.85 -22.75 -12.04
N GLY A 988 -69.54 -22.61 -12.24
CA GLY A 988 -68.85 -22.93 -13.48
C GLY A 988 -67.96 -21.78 -13.96
N GLU A 989 -66.66 -22.07 -14.07
CA GLU A 989 -65.57 -21.22 -14.61
C GLU A 989 -64.85 -20.28 -13.62
N ALA A 990 -63.56 -20.56 -13.42
CA ALA A 990 -62.65 -19.79 -12.58
C ALA A 990 -62.24 -18.48 -13.28
N LEU A 991 -62.91 -17.38 -12.93
CA LEU A 991 -62.47 -16.02 -13.26
C LEU A 991 -61.97 -15.29 -12.00
N SER A 992 -60.78 -14.69 -12.15
CA SER A 992 -59.95 -13.97 -11.19
C SER A 992 -60.70 -13.11 -10.12
N PRO A 993 -60.31 -13.17 -8.82
CA PRO A 993 -60.87 -12.35 -7.73
C PRO A 993 -60.50 -10.85 -7.79
N TYR A 994 -59.99 -10.36 -8.92
CA TYR A 994 -59.50 -8.99 -9.09
C TYR A 994 -60.30 -8.24 -10.16
N SER A 995 -61.57 -7.90 -9.89
CA SER A 995 -62.31 -6.96 -10.75
C SER A 995 -62.03 -5.51 -10.30
N VAL A 996 -61.33 -4.77 -11.16
CA VAL A 996 -61.10 -3.33 -10.98
C VAL A 996 -62.04 -2.58 -11.92
N SER A 997 -62.87 -1.70 -11.36
CA SER A 997 -63.67 -0.75 -12.15
C SER A 997 -62.94 0.60 -12.20
N TYR A 998 -62.63 1.06 -13.41
CA TYR A 998 -61.94 2.33 -13.65
C TYR A 998 -62.65 3.08 -14.79
N LYS A 999 -62.94 4.36 -14.58
CA LYS A 999 -63.52 5.25 -15.58
C LYS A 999 -62.57 6.42 -15.80
N LEU A 1000 -62.11 6.60 -17.03
CA LEU A 1000 -61.38 7.79 -17.43
C LEU A 1000 -62.33 8.98 -17.42
N ASP A 1001 -61.84 10.14 -16.98
CA ASP A 1001 -62.56 11.38 -17.23
C ASP A 1001 -62.27 11.88 -18.66
N GLN A 1002 -63.13 12.79 -19.13
CA GLN A 1002 -63.06 13.27 -20.51
C GLN A 1002 -61.75 14.00 -20.83
N THR A 1003 -61.18 14.71 -19.84
CA THR A 1003 -59.92 15.44 -20.00
C THR A 1003 -58.75 14.47 -20.14
N ASP A 1004 -58.75 13.40 -19.35
CA ASP A 1004 -57.78 12.33 -19.41
C ASP A 1004 -57.84 11.59 -20.76
N GLU A 1005 -59.05 11.34 -21.28
CA GLU A 1005 -59.25 10.76 -22.62
C GLU A 1005 -58.73 11.66 -23.75
N GLU A 1006 -59.02 12.97 -23.71
CA GLU A 1006 -58.58 13.94 -24.72
C GLU A 1006 -57.06 14.06 -24.75
N ASN A 1007 -56.42 14.12 -23.58
CA ASN A 1007 -54.97 14.19 -23.47
C ASN A 1007 -54.28 12.89 -23.93
N LEU A 1008 -54.86 11.72 -23.65
CA LEU A 1008 -54.34 10.45 -24.16
C LEU A 1008 -54.41 10.40 -25.69
N LYS A 1009 -55.50 10.89 -26.30
CA LYS A 1009 -55.63 11.01 -27.76
C LYS A 1009 -54.61 11.98 -28.35
N ALA A 1010 -54.47 13.17 -27.77
CA ALA A 1010 -53.51 14.17 -28.23
C ALA A 1010 -52.05 13.67 -28.13
N GLY A 1011 -51.74 12.97 -27.04
CA GLY A 1011 -50.49 12.25 -26.90
C GLY A 1011 -50.33 11.25 -28.04
N LEU A 1012 -51.27 10.31 -28.17
CA LEU A 1012 -51.20 9.22 -29.15
C LEU A 1012 -50.93 9.75 -30.57
N GLU A 1013 -51.62 10.80 -30.96
CA GLU A 1013 -51.43 11.48 -32.24
C GLU A 1013 -49.99 12.00 -32.40
N LYS A 1014 -49.43 12.64 -31.36
CA LYS A 1014 -48.05 13.11 -31.36
C LYS A 1014 -47.05 11.96 -31.50
N THR A 1015 -47.28 10.84 -30.82
CA THR A 1015 -46.42 9.66 -30.93
C THR A 1015 -46.47 9.05 -32.33
N LEU A 1016 -47.66 8.91 -32.93
CA LEU A 1016 -47.78 8.39 -34.30
C LEU A 1016 -47.01 9.27 -35.29
N ARG A 1017 -47.08 10.60 -35.13
CA ARG A 1017 -46.29 11.54 -35.95
C ARG A 1017 -44.79 11.37 -35.75
N ILE A 1018 -44.33 11.13 -34.51
CA ILE A 1018 -42.91 10.89 -34.22
C ILE A 1018 -42.44 9.58 -34.86
N LEU A 1019 -43.22 8.50 -34.75
CA LEU A 1019 -42.88 7.20 -35.35
C LEU A 1019 -42.83 7.29 -36.88
N ALA A 1020 -43.80 7.99 -37.49
CA ALA A 1020 -43.79 8.26 -38.93
C ALA A 1020 -42.56 9.09 -39.35
N ALA A 1021 -42.24 10.16 -38.61
CA ALA A 1021 -41.08 11.01 -38.90
C ALA A 1021 -39.73 10.27 -38.70
N ALA A 1022 -39.70 9.28 -37.82
CA ALA A 1022 -38.55 8.42 -37.61
C ALA A 1022 -38.35 7.35 -38.70
N GLY A 1023 -39.28 7.24 -39.67
CA GLY A 1023 -39.20 6.30 -40.79
C GLY A 1023 -39.90 4.96 -40.56
N ALA A 1024 -40.93 4.90 -39.70
CA ALA A 1024 -41.74 3.70 -39.55
C ALA A 1024 -42.51 3.43 -40.85
N GLU A 1025 -42.43 2.20 -41.39
CA GLU A 1025 -43.19 1.79 -42.57
C GLU A 1025 -44.63 1.43 -42.23
N GLU A 1026 -44.85 0.83 -41.05
CA GLU A 1026 -46.19 0.54 -40.54
C GLU A 1026 -46.37 1.09 -39.12
N LEU A 1027 -47.57 1.59 -38.83
CA LEU A 1027 -47.96 2.05 -37.50
C LEU A 1027 -49.05 1.13 -36.94
N VAL A 1028 -48.80 0.56 -35.76
CA VAL A 1028 -49.72 -0.34 -35.09
C VAL A 1028 -50.22 0.30 -33.80
N LEU A 1029 -51.54 0.31 -33.63
CA LEU A 1029 -52.22 0.83 -32.44
C LEU A 1029 -52.81 -0.32 -31.63
N ASN A 1030 -52.56 -0.33 -30.32
CA ASN A 1030 -53.27 -1.24 -29.41
C ASN A 1030 -54.61 -0.61 -28.96
N MET A 1031 -55.59 -0.54 -29.85
CA MET A 1031 -56.95 -0.20 -29.47
C MET A 1031 -57.91 -1.31 -29.86
N LYS A 1032 -58.78 -1.72 -28.93
CA LYS A 1032 -59.92 -2.58 -29.23
C LYS A 1032 -60.76 -1.86 -30.28
N ARG A 1033 -61.07 -2.50 -31.42
CA ARG A 1033 -62.07 -1.98 -32.37
C ARG A 1033 -63.40 -1.82 -31.63
N GLY A 1034 -63.76 -0.58 -31.30
CA GLY A 1034 -65.00 -0.20 -30.61
C GLY A 1034 -64.77 0.70 -29.40
N GLY A 1035 -64.66 2.02 -29.64
CA GLY A 1035 -64.53 3.10 -28.65
C GLY A 1035 -63.09 3.60 -28.55
N VAL A 1036 -62.69 4.75 -29.10
CA VAL A 1036 -63.40 5.93 -29.61
C VAL A 1036 -63.02 6.22 -31.06
#